data_AF-A0A354XV61-F1
#
_entry.id   AF-A0A354XV61-F1
#
_cell.length_a   1.000
_cell.length_b   1.000
_cell.length_c   1.000
_cell.angle_alpha   90.00
_cell.angle_beta   90.00
_cell.angle_gamma   90.00
#
_symmetry.space_group_name_H-M   'P 1'
#
loop_
_entity.id
_entity.type
_entity.pdbx_description
1 polymer ?
#
loop_
_entity_poly.entity_id
_entity_poly.type
_entity_poly.pdbx_seq_one_letter_code
_entity_poly.pdbx_strand_id
1 'polypeptide(L)'
;LSVGLNCSFGASDMKPYVKQLRRVSPFYLSAYPNAGLPNQLGEYDETPEKMASQIREFIDEGLVNIVGGCCGTTPEHIAKYVEIVADVVPPAPVEQPRLMRLSGLEEFVLTPGINFVNIGERCNVAGSRRFLRLIQEKKYEEALQIARKQVEDGAQVIDINMDDGLLDGVQEMTRFLNLLASDPDISRVPVMIDSSKWEVIEAGLKCMQGKCIVNSISLKNGEVEFLEEAGKVMSYGAAVVVMAFDEKGQADTYGRRIEICERAYRLLVGNGFPPQDIIFDPNVLAIATGMEEHRNYAVDYLESVKWIKSNLPGAKVSGGVSNLSFSFRGNNYVREAIHSVFLYHAVQAGMDMGIVNPTESELYEDIPAEVKELVEDIIFNRREDATERMMEYAQSIKNKTPEESKEKVLEWRSLPLEERLSYALVKGVGDFMDEDIAEALAVYPRAVDVIDKPLMKGMNVVGDLFGSGKMFLPQVVKAARTMKKAVSILQPVIEAEKSSGAAQKAGKIVLATVKGDVHDIGKNIVSIVLSCNNYEIVDLGVMVPPEKIIETVIREQPDIVGLSGLITPSLEEMAVVAAEMEKAGFRMPLLIGGATTSKLHTALKIEPKYSRGAVVYVKDASQSPGVVANLLNHETNGNYSQQVRDEYAALRENSTDRKVELVSLEEARENAYKIDWENFSAEKPRMMGRKVMKNVPVEVIIPYIDWKFFFHGWNLSAKFGSVANSDFTVEGRNAWMAKFKDDEQEKAGEAAKLYDDARRLLNKLVNDRAGYIHAVFGLYEAYSENDDVLAEGVRIPMLRQQKK
;
A
#
# COMPACT_ATOMS: atom_id res chain seq x y z
N LEU A 1 -12.62 27.13 -5.41
CA LEU A 1 -13.53 27.22 -6.59
C LEU A 1 -13.04 26.34 -7.73
N SER A 2 -11.83 26.58 -8.26
CA SER A 2 -11.19 25.74 -9.27
C SER A 2 -9.69 25.59 -8.97
N VAL A 3 -9.07 24.50 -9.41
CA VAL A 3 -7.62 24.30 -9.45
C VAL A 3 -7.24 23.79 -10.84
N GLY A 4 -6.02 24.05 -11.32
CA GLY A 4 -5.72 23.73 -12.71
C GLY A 4 -4.27 23.90 -13.11
N LEU A 5 -4.05 23.68 -14.40
CA LEU A 5 -2.74 23.78 -15.04
C LEU A 5 -2.80 24.78 -16.20
N ASN A 6 -1.71 25.52 -16.40
CA ASN A 6 -1.55 26.44 -17.52
C ASN A 6 -0.09 26.52 -17.95
N CYS A 7 0.14 26.93 -19.20
CA CYS A 7 1.49 27.09 -19.77
C CYS A 7 2.32 25.80 -19.77
N SER A 8 3.63 25.93 -19.97
CA SER A 8 4.70 24.91 -20.05
C SER A 8 4.55 23.85 -21.15
N PHE A 9 3.33 23.38 -21.39
CA PHE A 9 2.99 22.24 -22.22
C PHE A 9 1.90 22.60 -23.23
N GLY A 10 1.91 21.91 -24.37
CA GLY A 10 0.75 21.85 -25.27
C GLY A 10 -0.38 20.99 -24.67
N ALA A 11 -1.54 20.95 -25.32
CA ALA A 11 -2.70 20.22 -24.77
C ALA A 11 -2.43 18.71 -24.66
N SER A 12 -1.84 18.08 -25.68
CA SER A 12 -1.51 16.65 -25.61
C SER A 12 -0.57 16.30 -24.44
N ASP A 13 0.47 17.11 -24.22
CA ASP A 13 1.47 16.87 -23.15
C ASP A 13 0.92 17.19 -21.76
N MET A 14 -0.02 18.12 -21.65
CA MET A 14 -0.67 18.49 -20.39
C MET A 14 -1.67 17.44 -19.91
N LYS A 15 -2.29 16.68 -20.84
CA LYS A 15 -3.38 15.73 -20.56
C LYS A 15 -3.09 14.74 -19.42
N PRO A 16 -1.93 14.06 -19.34
CA PRO A 16 -1.66 13.09 -18.27
C PRO A 16 -1.71 13.72 -16.88
N TYR A 17 -1.23 14.96 -16.75
CA TYR A 17 -1.23 15.70 -15.49
C TYR A 17 -2.63 16.18 -15.11
N VAL A 18 -3.45 16.59 -16.09
CA VAL A 18 -4.87 16.92 -15.85
C VAL A 18 -5.65 15.69 -15.38
N LYS A 19 -5.39 14.50 -15.96
CA LYS A 19 -5.97 13.23 -15.48
C LYS A 19 -5.59 12.94 -14.04
N GLN A 20 -4.32 13.12 -13.68
CA GLN A 20 -3.86 12.93 -12.31
C GLN A 20 -4.54 13.91 -11.35
N LEU A 21 -4.60 15.20 -11.71
CA LEU A 21 -5.26 16.23 -10.93
C LEU A 21 -6.76 15.94 -10.76
N ARG A 22 -7.43 15.41 -11.81
CA ARG A 22 -8.85 15.04 -11.78
C ARG A 22 -9.15 13.94 -10.79
N ARG A 23 -8.23 12.99 -10.62
CA ARG A 23 -8.37 11.90 -9.65
C ARG A 23 -8.35 12.42 -8.20
N VAL A 24 -7.55 13.44 -7.91
CA VAL A 24 -7.25 13.86 -6.52
C VAL A 24 -7.93 15.15 -6.09
N SER A 25 -8.39 15.99 -7.02
CA SER A 25 -8.99 17.28 -6.71
C SER A 25 -10.45 17.16 -6.26
N PRO A 26 -10.83 17.75 -5.11
CA PRO A 26 -12.23 17.93 -4.72
C PRO A 26 -12.87 19.19 -5.36
N PHE A 27 -12.11 19.96 -6.14
CA PHE A 27 -12.57 21.19 -6.79
C PHE A 27 -12.78 21.01 -8.28
N TYR A 28 -13.48 21.97 -8.90
CA TYR A 28 -13.55 22.07 -10.36
C TYR A 28 -12.14 22.23 -10.96
N LEU A 29 -11.97 21.75 -12.19
CA LEU A 29 -10.69 21.78 -12.87
C LEU A 29 -10.63 22.79 -14.01
N SER A 30 -9.51 23.49 -14.10
CA SER A 30 -9.22 24.39 -15.22
C SER A 30 -7.97 23.97 -15.98
N ALA A 31 -7.97 24.07 -17.31
CA ALA A 31 -6.78 23.82 -18.13
C ALA A 31 -6.62 24.88 -19.22
N TYR A 32 -5.42 25.46 -19.30
CA TYR A 32 -5.07 26.49 -20.29
C TYR A 32 -3.70 26.16 -20.93
N PRO A 33 -3.63 25.14 -21.80
CA PRO A 33 -2.37 24.76 -22.45
C PRO A 33 -1.86 25.84 -23.43
N ASN A 34 -0.58 25.74 -23.79
CA ASN A 34 0.00 26.52 -24.88
C ASN A 34 -0.44 25.96 -26.24
N ALA A 35 -0.33 26.77 -27.31
CA ALA A 35 -0.51 26.31 -28.69
C ALA A 35 0.73 25.51 -29.14
N GLY A 36 0.91 24.34 -28.54
CA GLY A 36 2.09 23.49 -28.69
C GLY A 36 3.26 23.92 -27.83
N LEU A 37 4.40 23.24 -28.01
CA LEU A 37 5.67 23.66 -27.43
C LEU A 37 6.28 24.79 -28.28
N PRO A 38 6.98 25.76 -27.66
CA PRO A 38 7.64 26.82 -28.41
C PRO A 38 8.70 26.24 -29.34
N ASN A 39 8.77 26.75 -30.56
CA ASN A 39 9.80 26.38 -31.52
C ASN A 39 11.15 27.05 -31.18
N GLN A 40 12.19 26.81 -31.99
CA GLN A 40 13.54 27.36 -31.75
C GLN A 40 13.60 28.89 -31.79
N LEU A 41 12.59 29.55 -32.36
CA LEU A 41 12.45 31.01 -32.41
C LEU A 41 11.56 31.55 -31.27
N GLY A 42 11.04 30.67 -30.42
CA GLY A 42 10.11 31.02 -29.33
C GLY A 42 8.67 31.25 -29.78
N GLU A 43 8.33 30.89 -31.02
CA GLU A 43 6.98 31.01 -31.58
C GLU A 43 6.18 29.72 -31.38
N TYR A 44 4.85 29.81 -31.54
CA TYR A 44 3.92 28.70 -31.32
C TYR A 44 3.19 28.38 -32.63
N ASP A 45 3.47 27.20 -33.18
CA ASP A 45 3.06 26.82 -34.54
C ASP A 45 1.76 25.99 -34.57
N GLU A 46 1.19 25.64 -33.41
CA GLU A 46 -0.01 24.82 -33.37
C GLU A 46 -1.23 25.62 -33.84
N THR A 47 -1.98 25.05 -34.78
CA THR A 47 -3.13 25.74 -35.38
C THR A 47 -4.39 25.61 -34.52
N PRO A 48 -5.38 26.52 -34.69
CA PRO A 48 -6.68 26.43 -34.02
C PRO A 48 -7.35 25.05 -34.13
N GLU A 49 -7.35 24.45 -35.32
CA GLU A 49 -7.99 23.14 -35.57
C GLU A 49 -7.29 22.01 -34.81
N LYS A 50 -5.96 22.02 -34.80
CA LYS A 50 -5.16 20.99 -34.14
C LYS A 50 -5.31 21.08 -32.63
N MET A 51 -5.17 22.27 -32.06
CA MET A 51 -5.33 22.48 -30.62
C MET A 51 -6.77 22.15 -30.16
N ALA A 52 -7.78 22.53 -30.95
CA ALA A 52 -9.18 22.19 -30.69
C ALA A 52 -9.44 20.68 -30.67
N SER A 53 -8.81 19.91 -31.56
CA SER A 53 -8.92 18.45 -31.55
C SER A 53 -8.36 17.81 -30.27
N GLN A 54 -7.24 18.34 -29.75
CA GLN A 54 -6.63 17.86 -28.51
C GLN A 54 -7.42 18.27 -27.27
N ILE A 55 -7.95 19.50 -27.25
CA ILE A 55 -8.82 20.01 -26.19
C ILE A 55 -10.14 19.22 -26.14
N ARG A 56 -10.68 18.81 -27.28
CA ARG A 56 -11.86 17.95 -27.33
C ARG A 56 -11.65 16.66 -26.53
N GLU A 57 -10.46 16.08 -26.53
CA GLU A 57 -10.17 14.90 -25.69
C GLU A 57 -10.30 15.18 -24.19
N PHE A 58 -10.03 16.41 -23.72
CA PHE A 58 -10.19 16.76 -22.30
C PHE A 58 -11.67 16.82 -21.92
N ILE A 59 -12.49 17.29 -22.87
CA ILE A 59 -13.92 17.52 -22.71
C ILE A 59 -14.66 16.19 -22.80
N ASP A 60 -14.38 15.39 -23.83
CA ASP A 60 -14.99 14.07 -24.07
C ASP A 60 -14.71 13.09 -22.91
N GLU A 61 -13.53 13.18 -22.29
CA GLU A 61 -13.17 12.37 -21.12
C GLU A 61 -13.63 12.98 -19.78
N GLY A 62 -14.31 14.14 -19.79
CA GLY A 62 -14.81 14.78 -18.57
C GLY A 62 -13.71 15.18 -17.59
N LEU A 63 -12.58 15.69 -18.10
CA LEU A 63 -11.41 16.03 -17.29
C LEU A 63 -11.43 17.45 -16.75
N VAL A 64 -12.10 18.39 -17.43
CA VAL A 64 -12.05 19.82 -17.12
C VAL A 64 -13.43 20.46 -17.01
N ASN A 65 -13.50 21.54 -16.24
CA ASN A 65 -14.68 22.38 -16.06
C ASN A 65 -14.52 23.76 -16.71
N ILE A 66 -13.27 24.23 -16.81
CA ILE A 66 -12.92 25.48 -17.45
C ILE A 66 -11.77 25.18 -18.42
N VAL A 67 -11.91 25.63 -19.66
CA VAL A 67 -10.88 25.47 -20.67
C VAL A 67 -10.57 26.81 -21.32
N GLY A 68 -9.31 27.01 -21.68
CA GLY A 68 -8.89 28.11 -22.52
C GLY A 68 -7.50 27.83 -23.06
N GLY A 69 -6.68 28.86 -23.26
CA GLY A 69 -5.30 28.68 -23.67
C GLY A 69 -4.39 29.76 -23.14
N CYS A 70 -3.08 29.51 -23.27
CA CYS A 70 -2.02 30.34 -22.72
C CYS A 70 -1.14 30.89 -23.86
N CYS A 71 0.18 30.64 -23.83
CA CYS A 71 1.08 31.18 -24.83
C CYS A 71 0.79 30.59 -26.22
N GLY A 72 0.78 31.45 -27.23
CA GLY A 72 0.47 31.09 -28.62
C GLY A 72 -1.03 30.95 -28.94
N THR A 73 -1.91 30.90 -27.93
CA THR A 73 -3.36 30.82 -28.17
C THR A 73 -3.92 32.17 -28.62
N THR A 74 -4.69 32.16 -29.71
CA THR A 74 -5.33 33.36 -30.30
C THR A 74 -6.86 33.31 -30.15
N PRO A 75 -7.60 34.40 -30.42
CA PRO A 75 -9.06 34.37 -30.47
C PRO A 75 -9.63 33.31 -31.43
N GLU A 76 -8.91 32.99 -32.51
CA GLU A 76 -9.31 31.94 -33.45
C GLU A 76 -9.28 30.54 -32.80
N HIS A 77 -8.31 30.28 -31.92
CA HIS A 77 -8.28 29.04 -31.13
C HIS A 77 -9.46 28.95 -30.16
N ILE A 78 -9.72 30.04 -29.42
CA ILE A 78 -10.82 30.09 -28.44
C ILE A 78 -12.18 29.95 -29.13
N ALA A 79 -12.36 30.54 -30.32
CA ALA A 79 -13.59 30.40 -31.10
C ALA A 79 -13.92 28.92 -31.38
N LYS A 80 -12.91 28.08 -31.65
CA LYS A 80 -13.10 26.63 -31.81
C LYS A 80 -13.54 25.94 -30.52
N TYR A 81 -13.12 26.41 -29.36
CA TYR A 81 -13.53 25.80 -28.08
C TYR A 81 -15.00 26.05 -27.77
N VAL A 82 -15.53 27.21 -28.12
CA VAL A 82 -16.95 27.56 -27.94
C VAL A 82 -17.85 26.54 -28.65
N GLU A 83 -17.49 26.16 -29.88
CA GLU A 83 -18.21 25.13 -30.65
C GLU A 83 -18.14 23.75 -29.97
N ILE A 84 -17.02 23.41 -29.33
CA ILE A 84 -16.83 22.11 -28.67
C ILE A 84 -17.63 22.03 -27.36
N VAL A 85 -17.72 23.11 -26.59
CA VAL A 85 -18.34 23.10 -25.25
C VAL A 85 -19.84 23.39 -25.25
N ALA A 86 -20.41 23.85 -26.36
CA ALA A 86 -21.80 24.38 -26.43
C ALA A 86 -22.87 23.44 -25.84
N ASP A 87 -22.74 22.14 -26.10
CA ASP A 87 -23.71 21.12 -25.65
C ASP A 87 -23.15 20.17 -24.58
N VAL A 88 -22.02 20.54 -23.95
CA VAL A 88 -21.34 19.67 -22.98
C VAL A 88 -21.70 20.03 -21.55
N VAL A 89 -22.09 19.02 -20.76
CA VAL A 89 -22.34 19.17 -19.32
C VAL A 89 -21.01 19.04 -18.57
N PRO A 90 -20.55 20.09 -17.84
CA PRO A 90 -19.31 20.01 -17.08
C PRO A 90 -19.36 18.91 -16.01
N PRO A 91 -18.26 18.18 -15.80
CA PRO A 91 -18.23 17.05 -14.88
C PRO A 91 -18.28 17.54 -13.42
N ALA A 92 -19.08 16.91 -12.56
CA ALA A 92 -19.15 17.25 -11.14
C ALA A 92 -17.81 16.97 -10.43
N PRO A 93 -17.42 17.71 -9.37
CA PRO A 93 -16.22 17.40 -8.60
C PRO A 93 -16.25 15.97 -8.04
N VAL A 94 -15.08 15.33 -7.97
CA VAL A 94 -14.96 13.96 -7.46
C VAL A 94 -14.98 13.99 -5.95
N GLU A 95 -15.86 13.21 -5.32
CA GLU A 95 -15.84 13.03 -3.87
C GLU A 95 -14.55 12.31 -3.47
N GLN A 96 -13.78 12.93 -2.57
CA GLN A 96 -12.50 12.39 -2.13
C GLN A 96 -12.68 11.54 -0.87
N PRO A 97 -11.99 10.39 -0.77
CA PRO A 97 -11.94 9.62 0.47
C PRO A 97 -11.42 10.48 1.63
N ARG A 98 -12.03 10.33 2.82
CA ARG A 98 -11.63 11.03 4.05
C ARG A 98 -10.41 10.35 4.69
N LEU A 99 -9.29 10.38 3.97
CA LEU A 99 -8.00 9.89 4.43
C LEU A 99 -7.11 11.07 4.82
N MET A 100 -6.19 10.83 5.76
CA MET A 100 -5.14 11.81 6.04
C MET A 100 -4.24 11.91 4.80
N ARG A 101 -4.03 13.13 4.34
CA ARG A 101 -3.12 13.44 3.25
C ARG A 101 -2.10 14.44 3.74
N LEU A 102 -0.84 14.12 3.52
CA LEU A 102 0.32 14.97 3.78
C LEU A 102 1.11 15.09 2.49
N SER A 103 2.05 16.04 2.44
CA SER A 103 2.92 16.18 1.27
C SER A 103 4.24 16.80 1.67
N GLY A 104 5.33 16.25 1.13
CA GLY A 104 6.52 17.03 0.84
C GLY A 104 6.40 17.55 -0.59
N LEU A 105 7.41 17.26 -1.43
CA LEU A 105 7.30 17.31 -2.88
C LEU A 105 6.46 16.15 -3.45
N GLU A 106 6.41 15.01 -2.75
CA GLU A 106 5.61 13.85 -3.11
C GLU A 106 4.36 13.74 -2.20
N GLU A 107 3.27 13.19 -2.76
CA GLU A 107 2.04 12.95 -2.01
C GLU A 107 2.25 11.76 -1.04
N PHE A 108 1.84 11.96 0.21
CA PHE A 108 1.73 10.89 1.19
C PHE A 108 0.26 10.75 1.63
N VAL A 109 -0.37 9.63 1.27
CA VAL A 109 -1.74 9.29 1.70
C VAL A 109 -1.70 8.16 2.70
N LEU A 110 -2.19 8.39 3.91
CA LEU A 110 -2.35 7.34 4.91
C LEU A 110 -3.56 6.47 4.54
N THR A 111 -3.29 5.41 3.76
CA THR A 111 -4.29 4.42 3.36
C THR A 111 -4.41 3.29 4.40
N PRO A 112 -5.53 2.56 4.45
CA PRO A 112 -5.67 1.41 5.36
C PRO A 112 -4.64 0.28 5.18
N GLY A 113 -3.91 0.25 4.05
CA GLY A 113 -2.84 -0.72 3.81
C GLY A 113 -1.48 -0.30 4.40
N ILE A 114 -1.34 0.94 4.90
CA ILE A 114 -0.15 1.39 5.62
C ILE A 114 -0.38 1.09 7.10
N ASN A 115 0.33 0.08 7.62
CA ASN A 115 0.13 -0.40 8.99
C ASN A 115 0.60 0.60 10.06
N PHE A 116 1.69 1.33 9.80
CA PHE A 116 2.28 2.28 10.74
C PHE A 116 3.14 3.33 10.02
N VAL A 117 3.09 4.59 10.45
CA VAL A 117 3.91 5.68 9.91
C VAL A 117 5.06 6.00 10.86
N ASN A 118 6.30 5.86 10.36
CA ASN A 118 7.49 6.21 11.13
C ASN A 118 7.81 7.69 10.97
N ILE A 119 7.76 8.43 12.08
CA ILE A 119 8.15 9.83 12.15
C ILE A 119 9.56 9.89 12.76
N GLY A 120 10.55 10.37 12.00
CA GLY A 120 11.95 10.38 12.43
C GLY A 120 12.24 11.41 13.52
N GLU A 121 12.71 10.97 14.69
CA GLU A 121 12.91 11.79 15.91
C GLU A 121 14.25 12.56 15.99
N ARG A 122 15.23 12.29 15.12
CA ARG A 122 16.64 12.69 15.35
C ARG A 122 16.94 14.15 15.04
N CYS A 123 16.06 14.84 14.33
CA CYS A 123 16.16 16.28 14.04
C CYS A 123 15.54 17.12 15.16
N ASN A 124 15.83 16.72 16.40
CA ASN A 124 15.29 17.32 17.61
C ASN A 124 16.42 17.83 18.50
N VAL A 125 16.46 19.14 18.74
CA VAL A 125 17.51 19.78 19.53
C VAL A 125 17.49 19.29 20.99
N ALA A 126 16.30 19.10 21.59
CA ALA A 126 16.17 18.59 22.95
C ALA A 126 16.52 17.09 23.07
N GLY A 127 16.23 16.29 22.03
CA GLY A 127 16.39 14.84 22.02
C GLY A 127 17.74 14.33 21.51
N SER A 128 18.45 15.10 20.68
CA SER A 128 19.65 14.66 19.96
C SER A 128 20.85 15.57 20.22
N ARG A 129 21.77 15.12 21.08
CA ARG A 129 23.03 15.84 21.38
C ARG A 129 23.83 16.20 20.13
N ARG A 130 23.82 15.33 19.12
CA ARG A 130 24.51 15.57 17.86
C ARG A 130 23.84 16.69 17.07
N PHE A 131 22.51 16.67 16.97
CA PHE A 131 21.75 17.70 16.25
C PHE A 131 21.87 19.07 16.94
N LEU A 132 21.67 19.12 18.27
CA LEU A 132 21.90 20.32 19.09
C LEU A 132 23.27 20.96 18.80
N ARG A 133 24.35 20.17 18.86
CA ARG A 133 25.70 20.67 18.58
C ARG A 133 25.80 21.29 17.18
N LEU A 134 25.26 20.62 16.16
CA LEU A 134 25.36 21.10 14.77
C LEU A 134 24.56 22.39 14.55
N ILE A 135 23.38 22.51 15.15
CA ILE A 135 22.56 23.74 15.08
C ILE A 135 23.24 24.89 15.84
N GLN A 136 23.79 24.64 17.03
CA GLN A 136 24.56 25.64 17.79
C GLN A 136 25.80 26.10 17.04
N GLU A 137 26.55 25.18 16.42
CA GLU A 137 27.73 25.47 15.60
C GLU A 137 27.39 26.01 14.19
N LYS A 138 26.10 26.19 13.86
CA LYS A 138 25.62 26.67 12.55
C LYS A 138 26.06 25.80 11.37
N LYS A 139 26.30 24.51 11.61
CA LYS A 139 26.67 23.49 10.61
C LYS A 139 25.43 22.83 10.02
N TYR A 140 24.61 23.62 9.34
CA TYR A 140 23.30 23.19 8.84
C TYR A 140 23.40 22.07 7.79
N GLU A 141 24.42 22.08 6.94
CA GLU A 141 24.65 21.05 5.92
C GLU A 141 24.91 19.68 6.55
N GLU A 142 25.68 19.62 7.64
CA GLU A 142 25.87 18.39 8.42
C GLU A 142 24.58 17.97 9.15
N ALA A 143 23.77 18.95 9.58
CA ALA A 143 22.48 18.67 10.21
C ALA A 143 21.46 18.11 9.20
N LEU A 144 21.46 18.56 7.94
CA LEU A 144 20.67 18.00 6.85
C LEU A 144 21.01 16.54 6.59
N GLN A 145 22.26 16.13 6.77
CA GLN A 145 22.65 14.70 6.66
C GLN A 145 21.92 13.83 7.67
N ILE A 146 21.57 14.37 8.86
CA ILE A 146 20.77 13.63 9.84
C ILE A 146 19.35 13.44 9.32
N ALA A 147 18.73 14.48 8.75
CA ALA A 147 17.41 14.38 8.14
C ALA A 147 17.41 13.39 6.95
N ARG A 148 18.38 13.52 6.03
CA ARG A 148 18.53 12.60 4.89
C ARG A 148 18.68 11.16 5.34
N LYS A 149 19.55 10.91 6.32
CA LYS A 149 19.76 9.58 6.86
C LYS A 149 18.48 8.98 7.44
N GLN A 150 17.64 9.76 8.13
CA GLN A 150 16.37 9.25 8.64
C GLN A 150 15.40 8.85 7.53
N VAL A 151 15.29 9.67 6.47
CA VAL A 151 14.47 9.34 5.30
C VAL A 151 15.00 8.10 4.60
N GLU A 152 16.31 7.98 4.50
CA GLU A 152 16.97 6.77 4.00
C GLU A 152 16.64 5.57 4.90
N ASP A 153 16.72 5.70 6.21
CA ASP A 153 16.48 4.61 7.16
C ASP A 153 14.98 4.26 7.32
N GLY A 154 14.08 4.91 6.56
CA GLY A 154 12.67 4.54 6.42
C GLY A 154 11.67 5.48 7.10
N ALA A 155 12.10 6.66 7.55
CA ALA A 155 11.17 7.69 8.02
C ALA A 155 10.29 8.17 6.87
N GLN A 156 8.97 8.15 7.09
CA GLN A 156 7.96 8.63 6.14
C GLN A 156 7.57 10.08 6.42
N VAL A 157 7.86 10.57 7.62
CA VAL A 157 7.73 11.97 8.05
C VAL A 157 8.96 12.30 8.90
N ILE A 158 9.42 13.54 8.89
CA ILE A 158 10.54 13.98 9.75
C ILE A 158 10.02 14.95 10.80
N ASP A 159 10.27 14.66 12.08
CA ASP A 159 10.03 15.58 13.18
C ASP A 159 11.21 16.56 13.30
N ILE A 160 10.90 17.85 13.34
CA ILE A 160 11.89 18.92 13.42
C ILE A 160 11.56 19.79 14.62
N ASN A 161 12.44 19.77 15.61
CA ASN A 161 12.33 20.55 16.83
C ASN A 161 13.57 21.42 17.05
N MET A 162 13.35 22.73 17.23
CA MET A 162 14.39 23.75 17.45
C MET A 162 14.31 24.41 18.83
N ASP A 163 13.58 23.80 19.76
CA ASP A 163 13.39 24.34 21.11
C ASP A 163 14.63 24.07 21.98
N ASP A 164 15.35 25.15 22.29
CA ASP A 164 16.40 25.18 23.30
C ASP A 164 16.48 26.59 23.90
N GLY A 165 16.84 26.68 25.19
CA GLY A 165 16.90 27.96 25.90
C GLY A 165 17.95 28.93 25.35
N LEU A 166 18.93 28.45 24.59
CA LEU A 166 20.03 29.24 24.02
C LEU A 166 19.84 29.55 22.53
N LEU A 167 18.78 29.05 21.89
CA LEU A 167 18.51 29.24 20.46
C LEU A 167 17.32 30.18 20.24
N ASP A 168 17.39 30.97 19.16
CA ASP A 168 16.22 31.64 18.60
C ASP A 168 15.43 30.63 17.75
N GLY A 169 14.46 29.96 18.36
CA GLY A 169 13.68 28.92 17.70
C GLY A 169 13.01 29.37 16.40
N VAL A 170 12.55 30.63 16.32
CA VAL A 170 11.91 31.18 15.10
C VAL A 170 12.93 31.27 13.97
N GLN A 171 14.11 31.82 14.27
CA GLN A 171 15.19 31.94 13.29
C GLN A 171 15.71 30.57 12.85
N GLU A 172 15.97 29.66 13.79
CA GLU A 172 16.55 28.34 13.50
C GLU A 172 15.58 27.46 12.71
N MET A 173 14.30 27.43 13.09
CA MET A 173 13.26 26.69 12.36
C MET A 173 13.15 27.18 10.92
N THR A 174 13.02 28.50 10.74
CA THR A 174 12.92 29.14 9.42
C THR A 174 14.13 28.79 8.55
N ARG A 175 15.35 28.93 9.09
CA ARG A 175 16.57 28.69 8.33
C ARG A 175 16.72 27.23 7.94
N PHE A 176 16.50 26.31 8.88
CA PHE A 176 16.67 24.88 8.62
C PHE A 176 15.64 24.35 7.63
N LEU A 177 14.38 24.75 7.74
CA LEU A 177 13.33 24.32 6.80
C LEU A 177 13.56 24.87 5.38
N ASN A 178 14.03 26.11 5.24
CA ASN A 178 14.39 26.66 3.93
C ASN A 178 15.57 25.91 3.28
N LEU A 179 16.56 25.51 4.08
CA LEU A 179 17.67 24.67 3.58
C LEU A 179 17.19 23.26 3.24
N LEU A 180 16.33 22.67 4.07
CA LEU A 180 15.72 21.36 3.81
C LEU A 180 14.94 21.34 2.49
N ALA A 181 14.20 22.41 2.18
CA ALA A 181 13.46 22.55 0.94
C ALA A 181 14.35 22.57 -0.32
N SER A 182 15.64 22.89 -0.19
CA SER A 182 16.60 22.82 -1.30
C SER A 182 17.12 21.40 -1.59
N ASP A 183 16.85 20.45 -0.70
CA ASP A 183 17.28 19.07 -0.81
C ASP A 183 16.10 18.18 -1.25
N PRO A 184 16.07 17.69 -2.50
CA PRO A 184 14.94 16.91 -3.02
C PRO A 184 14.78 15.55 -2.31
N ASP A 185 15.86 14.94 -1.80
CA ASP A 185 15.79 13.64 -1.15
C ASP A 185 15.10 13.72 0.22
N ILE A 186 15.25 14.85 0.90
CA ILE A 186 14.62 15.13 2.20
C ILE A 186 13.23 15.72 1.99
N SER A 187 13.12 16.75 1.13
CA SER A 187 11.88 17.49 0.93
C SER A 187 10.77 16.70 0.23
N ARG A 188 11.05 15.52 -0.34
CA ARG A 188 10.01 14.62 -0.85
C ARG A 188 9.04 14.12 0.22
N VAL A 189 9.49 13.93 1.47
CA VAL A 189 8.61 13.48 2.56
C VAL A 189 8.00 14.66 3.34
N PRO A 190 6.81 14.50 3.95
CA PRO A 190 6.23 15.51 4.82
C PRO A 190 7.09 15.80 6.06
N VAL A 191 6.91 17.01 6.62
CA VAL A 191 7.56 17.45 7.86
C VAL A 191 6.54 17.57 8.98
N MET A 192 6.94 17.18 10.19
CA MET A 192 6.27 17.50 11.45
C MET A 192 7.04 18.63 12.13
N ILE A 193 6.39 19.80 12.24
CA ILE A 193 6.96 20.99 12.87
C ILE A 193 6.71 20.89 14.37
N ASP A 194 7.77 20.66 15.14
CA ASP A 194 7.71 20.44 16.58
C ASP A 194 8.21 21.65 17.39
N SER A 195 7.35 22.19 18.24
CA SER A 195 7.67 23.28 19.17
C SER A 195 6.61 23.44 20.27
N SER A 196 7.06 23.87 21.44
CA SER A 196 6.22 24.28 22.57
C SER A 196 5.69 25.71 22.46
N LYS A 197 6.23 26.50 21.52
CA LYS A 197 5.92 27.91 21.26
C LYS A 197 5.21 28.08 19.91
N TRP A 198 4.05 28.74 19.92
CA TRP A 198 3.24 28.97 18.72
C TRP A 198 3.99 29.76 17.63
N GLU A 199 4.79 30.76 18.01
CA GLU A 199 5.49 31.62 17.05
C GLU A 199 6.48 30.84 16.18
N VAL A 200 7.09 29.79 16.74
CA VAL A 200 8.01 28.89 16.03
C VAL A 200 7.24 27.96 15.10
N ILE A 201 6.11 27.42 15.54
CA ILE A 201 5.21 26.61 14.70
C ILE A 201 4.77 27.43 13.49
N GLU A 202 4.30 28.66 13.72
CA GLU A 202 3.81 29.54 12.67
C GLU A 202 4.92 29.96 11.69
N ALA A 203 6.14 30.19 12.19
CA ALA A 203 7.31 30.42 11.33
C ALA A 203 7.63 29.21 10.46
N GLY A 204 7.54 27.99 11.02
CA GLY A 204 7.70 26.76 10.27
C GLY A 204 6.63 26.58 9.20
N LEU A 205 5.36 26.79 9.53
CA LEU A 205 4.23 26.68 8.61
C LEU A 205 4.40 27.60 7.39
N LYS A 206 4.92 28.81 7.58
CA LYS A 206 5.22 29.76 6.50
C LYS A 206 6.33 29.30 5.55
N CYS A 207 7.19 28.37 5.97
CA CYS A 207 8.29 27.84 5.16
C CYS A 207 7.92 26.57 4.38
N MET A 208 6.81 25.92 4.72
CA MET A 208 6.44 24.64 4.12
C MET A 208 5.72 24.79 2.79
N GLN A 209 6.19 24.05 1.77
CA GLN A 209 5.54 23.98 0.46
C GLN A 209 4.37 22.97 0.44
N GLY A 210 4.54 21.82 1.09
CA GLY A 210 3.54 20.75 1.16
C GLY A 210 2.77 20.74 2.47
N LYS A 211 1.72 19.93 2.55
CA LYS A 211 0.90 19.76 3.76
C LYS A 211 1.69 19.02 4.85
N CYS A 212 2.06 19.75 5.90
CA CYS A 212 2.82 19.29 7.05
C CYS A 212 1.93 18.92 8.26
N ILE A 213 2.57 18.47 9.35
CA ILE A 213 1.92 18.23 10.64
C ILE A 213 2.43 19.26 11.65
N VAL A 214 1.53 19.84 12.43
CA VAL A 214 1.85 20.67 13.59
C VAL A 214 1.96 19.80 14.84
N ASN A 215 3.09 19.85 15.53
CA ASN A 215 3.34 19.19 16.81
C ASN A 215 3.74 20.26 17.85
N SER A 216 2.90 20.65 18.79
CA SER A 216 1.50 20.26 19.00
C SER A 216 0.72 21.42 19.60
N ILE A 217 -0.60 21.28 19.65
CA ILE A 217 -1.50 22.16 20.41
C ILE A 217 -2.13 21.38 21.57
N SER A 218 -2.65 22.07 22.58
CA SER A 218 -3.34 21.43 23.71
C SER A 218 -4.31 22.36 24.42
N LEU A 219 -5.08 21.83 25.37
CA LEU A 219 -6.03 22.60 26.20
C LEU A 219 -5.36 23.23 27.43
N LYS A 220 -4.02 23.20 27.54
CA LYS A 220 -3.27 23.66 28.73
C LYS A 220 -3.59 25.10 29.15
N ASN A 221 -3.80 25.98 28.18
CA ASN A 221 -4.11 27.39 28.37
C ASN A 221 -5.61 27.69 28.20
N GLY A 222 -6.44 26.66 28.15
CA GLY A 222 -7.88 26.75 27.96
C GLY A 222 -8.34 26.67 26.51
N GLU A 223 -9.66 26.67 26.35
CA GLU A 223 -10.35 26.42 25.08
C GLU A 223 -10.17 27.53 24.04
N VAL A 224 -10.09 28.79 24.48
CA VAL A 224 -10.00 29.94 23.58
C VAL A 224 -8.71 29.88 22.77
N GLU A 225 -7.57 29.76 23.45
CA GLU A 225 -6.25 29.68 22.80
C GLU A 225 -6.15 28.42 21.92
N PHE A 226 -6.62 27.27 22.42
CA PHE A 226 -6.65 26.02 21.65
C PHE A 226 -7.42 26.15 20.32
N LEU A 227 -8.59 26.81 20.32
CA LEU A 227 -9.38 27.02 19.11
C LEU A 227 -8.77 28.10 18.19
N GLU A 228 -8.13 29.13 18.73
CA GLU A 228 -7.40 30.12 17.94
C GLU A 228 -6.22 29.48 17.19
N GLU A 229 -5.41 28.68 17.88
CA GLU A 229 -4.31 27.93 17.31
C GLU A 229 -4.82 26.94 16.25
N ALA A 230 -5.84 26.13 16.58
CA ALA A 230 -6.45 25.21 15.63
C ALA A 230 -7.01 25.92 14.38
N GLY A 231 -7.64 27.09 14.55
CA GLY A 231 -8.13 27.91 13.45
C GLY A 231 -6.99 28.37 12.52
N LYS A 232 -5.83 28.73 13.08
CA LYS A 232 -4.64 29.05 12.30
C LYS A 232 -4.07 27.80 11.61
N VAL A 233 -3.97 26.66 12.29
CA VAL A 233 -3.50 25.40 11.66
C VAL A 233 -4.37 25.05 10.44
N MET A 234 -5.70 25.20 10.58
CA MET A 234 -6.65 24.97 9.49
C MET A 234 -6.48 25.97 8.35
N SER A 235 -6.18 27.24 8.63
CA SER A 235 -5.98 28.26 7.59
C SER A 235 -4.70 28.05 6.78
N TYR A 236 -3.64 27.53 7.41
CA TYR A 236 -2.43 27.05 6.72
C TYR A 236 -2.63 25.69 6.01
N GLY A 237 -3.69 24.95 6.35
CA GLY A 237 -4.01 23.67 5.73
C GLY A 237 -3.19 22.48 6.24
N ALA A 238 -2.64 22.56 7.46
CA ALA A 238 -1.83 21.49 8.06
C ALA A 238 -2.66 20.50 8.88
N ALA A 239 -2.11 19.30 9.10
CA ALA A 239 -2.62 18.37 10.12
C ALA A 239 -2.11 18.77 11.51
N VAL A 240 -2.73 18.25 12.57
CA VAL A 240 -2.42 18.67 13.95
C VAL A 240 -2.29 17.51 14.91
N VAL A 241 -1.22 17.52 15.71
CA VAL A 241 -1.09 16.72 16.93
C VAL A 241 -1.70 17.48 18.09
N VAL A 242 -2.63 16.81 18.78
CA VAL A 242 -3.30 17.30 19.99
C VAL A 242 -2.81 16.48 21.17
N MET A 243 -2.05 17.12 22.05
CA MET A 243 -1.56 16.49 23.27
C MET A 243 -2.69 16.33 24.28
N ALA A 244 -2.73 15.20 24.99
CA ALA A 244 -3.62 14.99 26.12
C ALA A 244 -3.15 15.79 27.36
N PHE A 245 -3.26 17.11 27.27
CA PHE A 245 -2.88 18.08 28.29
C PHE A 245 -3.95 19.17 28.34
N ASP A 246 -4.53 19.40 29.52
CA ASP A 246 -5.55 20.44 29.75
C ASP A 246 -5.13 21.37 30.90
N GLU A 247 -6.04 22.25 31.33
CA GLU A 247 -5.81 23.24 32.39
C GLU A 247 -5.45 22.61 33.74
N LYS A 248 -5.73 21.31 33.95
CA LYS A 248 -5.40 20.55 35.15
C LYS A 248 -4.04 19.83 35.04
N GLY A 249 -3.39 19.89 33.89
CA GLY A 249 -2.09 19.28 33.65
C GLY A 249 -2.09 18.17 32.60
N GLN A 250 -0.97 17.46 32.53
CA GLN A 250 -0.78 16.33 31.64
C GLN A 250 -1.63 15.13 32.09
N ALA A 251 -2.30 14.46 31.15
CA ALA A 251 -3.04 13.24 31.48
C ALA A 251 -2.09 12.04 31.64
N ASP A 252 -2.10 11.48 32.84
CA ASP A 252 -1.28 10.35 33.27
C ASP A 252 -2.07 9.04 33.38
N THR A 253 -3.37 9.11 33.63
CA THR A 253 -4.29 7.96 33.74
C THR A 253 -5.19 7.77 32.51
N TYR A 254 -5.65 6.54 32.27
CA TYR A 254 -6.60 6.22 31.17
C TYR A 254 -7.83 7.13 31.15
N GLY A 255 -8.49 7.31 32.30
CA GLY A 255 -9.70 8.13 32.42
C GLY A 255 -9.47 9.59 32.01
N ARG A 256 -8.32 10.16 32.41
CA ARG A 256 -7.94 11.53 32.04
C ARG A 256 -7.59 11.65 30.57
N ARG A 257 -6.90 10.68 29.99
CA ARG A 257 -6.54 10.67 28.56
C ARG A 257 -7.78 10.70 27.67
N ILE A 258 -8.77 9.86 27.96
CA ILE A 258 -10.02 9.84 27.17
C ILE A 258 -10.87 11.09 27.38
N GLU A 259 -10.94 11.65 28.60
CA GLU A 259 -11.66 12.90 28.90
C GLU A 259 -11.14 14.06 28.02
N ILE A 260 -9.81 14.23 28.00
CA ILE A 260 -9.18 15.33 27.24
C ILE A 260 -9.31 15.11 25.74
N CYS A 261 -9.05 13.90 25.24
CA CYS A 261 -9.15 13.60 23.82
C CYS A 261 -10.60 13.76 23.31
N GLU A 262 -11.60 13.32 24.08
CA GLU A 262 -13.01 13.50 23.75
C GLU A 262 -13.40 14.99 23.69
N ARG A 263 -13.00 15.77 24.71
CA ARG A 263 -13.25 17.21 24.77
C ARG A 263 -12.62 17.92 23.57
N ALA A 264 -11.34 17.70 23.33
CA ALA A 264 -10.62 18.32 22.21
C ALA A 264 -11.22 17.92 20.86
N TYR A 265 -11.60 16.66 20.67
CA TYR A 265 -12.24 16.20 19.43
C TYR A 265 -13.57 16.91 19.17
N ARG A 266 -14.44 17.01 20.19
CA ARG A 266 -15.73 17.71 20.08
C ARG A 266 -15.53 19.18 19.72
N LEU A 267 -14.56 19.84 20.34
CA LEU A 267 -14.24 21.24 20.06
C LEU A 267 -13.73 21.45 18.64
N LEU A 268 -12.77 20.64 18.20
CA LEU A 268 -12.18 20.76 16.86
C LEU A 268 -13.21 20.46 15.76
N VAL A 269 -13.89 19.32 15.85
CA VAL A 269 -14.87 18.91 14.83
C VAL A 269 -16.09 19.82 14.84
N GLY A 270 -16.54 20.28 16.02
CA GLY A 270 -17.62 21.27 16.14
C GLY A 270 -17.31 22.60 15.46
N ASN A 271 -16.03 22.96 15.36
CA ASN A 271 -15.54 24.16 14.66
C ASN A 271 -15.09 23.88 13.21
N GLY A 272 -15.40 22.70 12.67
CA GLY A 272 -15.17 22.37 11.26
C GLY A 272 -13.77 21.82 10.94
N PHE A 273 -12.93 21.56 11.95
CA PHE A 273 -11.63 20.93 11.72
C PHE A 273 -11.83 19.50 11.16
N PRO A 274 -11.15 19.10 10.07
CA PRO A 274 -11.35 17.78 9.48
C PRO A 274 -10.87 16.66 10.43
N PRO A 275 -11.73 15.68 10.81
CA PRO A 275 -11.35 14.63 11.75
C PRO A 275 -10.14 13.81 11.31
N GLN A 276 -9.98 13.59 9.99
CA GLN A 276 -8.86 12.85 9.42
C GLN A 276 -7.50 13.55 9.56
N ASP A 277 -7.48 14.84 9.88
CA ASP A 277 -6.27 15.64 10.09
C ASP A 277 -5.93 15.82 11.58
N ILE A 278 -6.72 15.23 12.48
CA ILE A 278 -6.50 15.25 13.93
C ILE A 278 -5.71 14.00 14.33
N ILE A 279 -4.57 14.21 14.98
CA ILE A 279 -3.72 13.17 15.58
C ILE A 279 -3.74 13.40 17.09
N PHE A 280 -4.19 12.43 17.87
CA PHE A 280 -4.07 12.50 19.33
C PHE A 280 -2.75 11.90 19.78
N ASP A 281 -2.06 12.60 20.68
CA ASP A 281 -0.98 12.04 21.49
C ASP A 281 -1.48 11.89 22.94
N PRO A 282 -1.86 10.66 23.38
CA PRO A 282 -2.32 10.41 24.73
C PRO A 282 -1.19 10.34 25.77
N ASN A 283 -0.01 10.90 25.45
CA ASN A 283 1.22 10.94 26.23
C ASN A 283 1.84 9.57 26.48
N VAL A 284 2.87 9.23 25.69
CA VAL A 284 3.78 8.15 26.07
C VAL A 284 4.66 8.61 27.23
N LEU A 285 4.45 8.04 28.41
CA LEU A 285 5.18 8.38 29.65
C LEU A 285 6.16 7.28 30.05
N ALA A 286 7.18 7.64 30.83
CA ALA A 286 8.22 6.70 31.26
C ALA A 286 7.69 5.63 32.22
N ILE A 287 7.98 4.36 31.94
CA ILE A 287 7.67 3.22 32.80
C ILE A 287 8.90 2.72 33.54
N ALA A 288 8.70 1.77 34.47
CA ALA A 288 9.77 1.17 35.26
C ALA A 288 10.67 2.21 35.96
N THR A 289 10.06 3.28 36.49
CA THR A 289 10.76 4.35 37.23
C THR A 289 11.04 3.98 38.68
N GLY A 290 10.45 2.90 39.19
CA GLY A 290 10.44 2.53 40.61
C GLY A 290 9.29 3.16 41.40
N MET A 291 8.44 3.99 40.77
CA MET A 291 7.23 4.55 41.36
C MET A 291 6.02 3.70 40.98
N GLU A 292 5.17 3.39 41.95
CA GLU A 292 4.01 2.50 41.75
C GLU A 292 2.99 3.13 40.80
N GLU A 293 2.83 4.45 40.88
CA GLU A 293 1.92 5.25 40.07
C GLU A 293 2.24 5.19 38.57
N HIS A 294 3.50 4.92 38.22
CA HIS A 294 3.96 4.90 36.82
C HIS A 294 3.83 3.52 36.17
N ARG A 295 3.54 2.47 36.95
CA ARG A 295 3.48 1.08 36.45
C ARG A 295 2.42 0.89 35.37
N ASN A 296 1.30 1.62 35.47
CA ASN A 296 0.18 1.47 34.55
C ASN A 296 0.23 2.37 33.31
N TYR A 297 1.24 3.24 33.16
CA TYR A 297 1.24 4.25 32.10
C TYR A 297 1.20 3.68 30.68
N ALA A 298 1.88 2.55 30.44
CA ALA A 298 1.87 1.86 29.16
C ALA A 298 0.52 1.17 28.90
N VAL A 299 -0.03 0.46 29.89
CA VAL A 299 -1.38 -0.14 29.82
C VAL A 299 -2.43 0.92 29.49
N ASP A 300 -2.42 2.02 30.25
CA ASP A 300 -3.34 3.13 30.06
C ASP A 300 -3.19 3.77 28.67
N TYR A 301 -1.98 3.72 28.08
CA TYR A 301 -1.74 4.25 26.73
C TYR A 301 -2.40 3.34 25.69
N LEU A 302 -2.16 2.04 25.78
CA LEU A 302 -2.72 1.03 24.88
C LEU A 302 -4.26 1.03 24.93
N GLU A 303 -4.84 1.14 26.13
CA GLU A 303 -6.30 1.24 26.27
C GLU A 303 -6.84 2.58 25.74
N SER A 304 -6.12 3.69 25.95
CA SER A 304 -6.49 4.99 25.36
C SER A 304 -6.48 4.95 23.84
N VAL A 305 -5.50 4.29 23.23
CA VAL A 305 -5.43 4.08 21.77
C VAL A 305 -6.69 3.36 21.29
N LYS A 306 -7.02 2.20 21.87
CA LYS A 306 -8.23 1.43 21.50
C LYS A 306 -9.50 2.27 21.64
N TRP A 307 -9.60 3.04 22.72
CA TRP A 307 -10.73 3.90 22.98
C TRP A 307 -10.84 5.02 21.93
N ILE A 308 -9.77 5.75 21.64
CA ILE A 308 -9.74 6.82 20.64
C ILE A 308 -10.17 6.26 19.28
N LYS A 309 -9.60 5.12 18.85
CA LYS A 309 -9.94 4.51 17.56
C LYS A 309 -11.39 4.05 17.47
N SER A 310 -12.00 3.68 18.60
CA SER A 310 -13.39 3.22 18.66
C SER A 310 -14.41 4.36 18.77
N ASN A 311 -14.04 5.49 19.39
CA ASN A 311 -14.98 6.54 19.76
C ASN A 311 -14.81 7.85 18.99
N LEU A 312 -13.62 8.12 18.43
CA LEU A 312 -13.28 9.38 17.74
C LEU A 312 -13.04 9.10 16.24
N PRO A 313 -14.10 9.00 15.41
CA PRO A 313 -14.00 8.53 14.03
C PRO A 313 -13.17 9.47 13.16
N GLY A 314 -12.25 8.90 12.39
CA GLY A 314 -11.35 9.66 11.52
C GLY A 314 -10.06 10.10 12.21
N ALA A 315 -10.05 10.28 13.53
CA ALA A 315 -8.84 10.66 14.25
C ALA A 315 -7.74 9.59 14.16
N LYS A 316 -6.50 10.04 14.26
CA LYS A 316 -5.28 9.23 14.31
C LYS A 316 -4.67 9.27 15.70
N VAL A 317 -3.78 8.34 16.00
CA VAL A 317 -3.04 8.29 17.27
C VAL A 317 -1.54 8.23 17.01
N SER A 318 -0.79 9.07 17.74
CA SER A 318 0.67 9.13 17.74
C SER A 318 1.23 9.12 19.16
N GLY A 319 2.56 9.08 19.28
CA GLY A 319 3.27 9.16 20.54
C GLY A 319 4.78 9.18 20.36
N GLY A 320 5.46 9.89 21.27
CA GLY A 320 6.92 9.85 21.42
C GLY A 320 7.41 8.56 22.07
N VAL A 321 7.71 7.54 21.28
CA VAL A 321 8.03 6.18 21.78
C VAL A 321 9.28 6.17 22.67
N SER A 322 10.27 7.00 22.33
CA SER A 322 11.51 7.13 23.09
C SER A 322 11.31 7.52 24.56
N ASN A 323 10.21 8.21 24.90
CA ASN A 323 9.87 8.64 26.26
C ASN A 323 9.59 7.47 27.20
N LEU A 324 9.00 6.38 26.66
CA LEU A 324 8.64 5.18 27.43
C LEU A 324 9.83 4.59 28.19
N SER A 325 10.99 4.65 27.55
CA SER A 325 12.22 3.99 27.96
C SER A 325 13.19 4.89 28.76
N PHE A 326 12.76 6.09 29.19
CA PHE A 326 13.68 7.07 29.80
C PHE A 326 14.37 6.57 31.07
N SER A 327 13.75 5.69 31.83
CA SER A 327 14.33 5.04 33.02
C SER A 327 15.61 4.24 32.70
N PHE A 328 15.82 3.86 31.44
CA PHE A 328 16.93 3.03 30.98
C PHE A 328 17.95 3.79 30.12
N ARG A 329 18.02 5.13 30.23
CA ARG A 329 19.03 5.94 29.53
C ARG A 329 20.45 5.40 29.76
N GLY A 330 21.17 5.19 28.65
CA GLY A 330 22.52 4.62 28.64
C GLY A 330 22.57 3.10 28.45
N ASN A 331 21.43 2.41 28.38
CA ASN A 331 21.36 1.00 27.97
C ASN A 331 20.51 0.87 26.70
N ASN A 332 21.13 1.04 25.52
CA ASN A 332 20.41 1.09 24.25
C ASN A 332 19.66 -0.21 23.94
N TYR A 333 20.29 -1.38 24.17
CA TYR A 333 19.66 -2.68 23.92
C TYR A 333 18.31 -2.83 24.66
N VAL A 334 18.28 -2.48 25.95
CA VAL A 334 17.03 -2.52 26.74
C VAL A 334 15.99 -1.54 26.19
N ARG A 335 16.40 -0.34 25.78
CA ARG A 335 15.49 0.66 25.23
C ARG A 335 14.89 0.19 23.91
N GLU A 336 15.70 -0.33 23.01
CA GLU A 336 15.30 -0.88 21.71
C GLU A 336 14.31 -2.04 21.86
N ALA A 337 14.57 -2.96 22.81
CA ALA A 337 13.64 -4.03 23.14
C ALA A 337 12.30 -3.51 23.67
N ILE A 338 12.31 -2.51 24.58
CA ILE A 338 11.10 -1.86 25.09
C ILE A 338 10.30 -1.20 23.97
N HIS A 339 10.96 -0.45 23.08
CA HIS A 339 10.30 0.22 21.96
C HIS A 339 9.64 -0.78 21.03
N SER A 340 10.35 -1.86 20.69
CA SER A 340 9.90 -2.88 19.74
C SER A 340 8.67 -3.64 20.26
N VAL A 341 8.67 -4.07 21.52
CA VAL A 341 7.51 -4.72 22.15
C VAL A 341 6.34 -3.75 22.30
N PHE A 342 6.61 -2.51 22.73
CA PHE A 342 5.55 -1.51 22.89
C PHE A 342 4.88 -1.18 21.55
N LEU A 343 5.67 -0.91 20.50
CA LEU A 343 5.16 -0.61 19.17
C LEU A 343 4.35 -1.78 18.60
N TYR A 344 4.82 -3.02 18.77
CA TYR A 344 4.08 -4.21 18.35
C TYR A 344 2.66 -4.21 18.94
N HIS A 345 2.51 -3.98 20.24
CA HIS A 345 1.20 -3.95 20.89
C HIS A 345 0.41 -2.66 20.62
N ALA A 346 1.05 -1.52 20.48
CA ALA A 346 0.39 -0.25 20.20
C ALA A 346 -0.20 -0.21 18.79
N VAL A 347 0.50 -0.75 17.80
CA VAL A 347 -0.02 -0.89 16.43
C VAL A 347 -1.23 -1.84 16.40
N GLN A 348 -1.18 -2.97 17.11
CA GLN A 348 -2.31 -3.89 17.26
C GLN A 348 -3.51 -3.22 17.97
N ALA A 349 -3.26 -2.33 18.92
CA ALA A 349 -4.28 -1.51 19.56
C ALA A 349 -4.88 -0.44 18.63
N GLY A 350 -4.19 -0.10 17.53
CA GLY A 350 -4.65 0.84 16.50
C GLY A 350 -3.87 2.16 16.43
N MET A 351 -2.66 2.23 16.98
CA MET A 351 -1.76 3.37 16.83
C MET A 351 -1.34 3.52 15.35
N ASP A 352 -1.55 4.71 14.77
CA ASP A 352 -1.37 4.92 13.33
C ASP A 352 0.06 5.34 12.97
N MET A 353 0.74 6.05 13.88
CA MET A 353 2.07 6.63 13.66
C MET A 353 2.82 6.80 14.97
N GLY A 354 4.13 7.03 14.92
CA GLY A 354 4.90 7.32 16.13
C GLY A 354 6.22 8.02 15.83
N ILE A 355 6.65 8.85 16.78
CA ILE A 355 7.94 9.53 16.75
C ILE A 355 8.98 8.55 17.30
N VAL A 356 9.82 8.04 16.40
CA VAL A 356 10.72 6.91 16.62
C VAL A 356 12.07 7.16 15.95
N ASN A 357 13.09 6.42 16.38
CA ASN A 357 14.33 6.31 15.61
C ASN A 357 14.25 5.09 14.66
N PRO A 358 14.17 5.27 13.33
CA PRO A 358 14.01 4.16 12.39
C PRO A 358 15.15 3.13 12.42
N THR A 359 16.35 3.51 12.88
CA THR A 359 17.51 2.60 12.95
C THR A 359 17.48 1.64 14.14
N GLU A 360 16.74 1.98 15.20
CA GLU A 360 16.76 1.32 16.51
C GLU A 360 15.64 0.27 16.68
N SER A 361 14.91 -0.06 15.60
CA SER A 361 13.82 -1.04 15.65
C SER A 361 14.33 -2.47 15.44
N GLU A 362 14.68 -3.13 16.54
CA GLU A 362 14.87 -4.58 16.58
C GLU A 362 13.55 -5.30 16.21
N LEU A 363 13.64 -6.45 15.55
CA LEU A 363 12.45 -7.23 15.23
C LEU A 363 11.92 -7.87 16.52
N TYR A 364 10.61 -7.74 16.77
CA TYR A 364 9.96 -8.32 17.96
C TYR A 364 10.28 -9.81 18.15
N GLU A 365 10.39 -10.58 17.06
CA GLU A 365 10.72 -12.02 17.10
C GLU A 365 12.15 -12.33 17.52
N ASP A 366 13.08 -11.42 17.23
CA ASP A 366 14.49 -11.63 17.51
C ASP A 366 14.86 -11.29 18.95
N ILE A 367 13.95 -10.64 19.69
CA ILE A 367 14.09 -10.39 21.11
C ILE A 367 14.03 -11.75 21.84
N PRO A 368 15.08 -12.13 22.59
CA PRO A 368 15.09 -13.39 23.32
C PRO A 368 13.87 -13.53 24.23
N ALA A 369 13.30 -14.73 24.33
CA ALA A 369 12.04 -14.97 25.04
C ALA A 369 12.05 -14.44 26.48
N GLU A 370 13.16 -14.60 27.20
CA GLU A 370 13.33 -14.07 28.57
C GLU A 370 13.26 -12.53 28.62
N VAL A 371 13.88 -11.85 27.65
CA VAL A 371 13.86 -10.37 27.56
C VAL A 371 12.48 -9.88 27.17
N LYS A 372 11.84 -10.57 26.23
CA LYS A 372 10.48 -10.29 25.79
C LYS A 372 9.50 -10.41 26.96
N GLU A 373 9.61 -11.46 27.77
CA GLU A 373 8.79 -11.64 28.97
C GLU A 373 9.00 -10.48 29.96
N LEU A 374 10.26 -10.13 30.28
CA LEU A 374 10.56 -9.02 31.18
C LEU A 374 10.00 -7.68 30.68
N VAL A 375 10.11 -7.42 29.38
CA VAL A 375 9.61 -6.19 28.75
C VAL A 375 8.08 -6.18 28.71
N GLU A 376 7.44 -7.29 28.36
CA GLU A 376 5.98 -7.41 28.41
C GLU A 376 5.44 -7.25 29.84
N ASP A 377 6.14 -7.77 30.85
CA ASP A 377 5.75 -7.64 32.25
C ASP A 377 5.70 -6.18 32.70
N ILE A 378 6.66 -5.34 32.29
CA ILE A 378 6.65 -3.90 32.60
C ILE A 378 5.69 -3.08 31.72
N ILE A 379 5.42 -3.51 30.48
CA ILE A 379 4.46 -2.83 29.58
C ILE A 379 3.02 -3.11 30.00
N PHE A 380 2.72 -4.36 30.36
CA PHE A 380 1.37 -4.81 30.72
C PHE A 380 1.10 -4.79 32.22
N ASN A 381 2.10 -4.42 33.04
CA ASN A 381 1.99 -4.43 34.48
C ASN A 381 1.45 -5.78 35.02
N ARG A 382 1.96 -6.90 34.48
CA ARG A 382 1.46 -8.26 34.77
C ARG A 382 1.80 -8.74 36.18
N ARG A 383 2.81 -8.12 36.81
CA ARG A 383 3.40 -8.57 38.08
C ARG A 383 3.87 -7.38 38.90
N GLU A 384 3.82 -7.51 40.23
CA GLU A 384 4.28 -6.48 41.16
C GLU A 384 5.81 -6.28 41.13
N ASP A 385 6.58 -7.33 40.86
CA ASP A 385 8.05 -7.35 40.83
C ASP A 385 8.64 -7.04 39.43
N ALA A 386 7.80 -6.71 38.43
CA ALA A 386 8.23 -6.52 37.04
C ALA A 386 9.32 -5.44 36.88
N THR A 387 9.17 -4.30 37.58
CA THR A 387 10.14 -3.20 37.52
C THR A 387 11.49 -3.61 38.12
N GLU A 388 11.48 -4.30 39.26
CA GLU A 388 12.70 -4.75 39.96
C GLU A 388 13.47 -5.74 39.09
N ARG A 389 12.79 -6.76 38.55
CA ARG A 389 13.38 -7.74 37.64
C ARG A 389 13.99 -7.09 36.40
N MET A 390 13.30 -6.11 35.80
CA MET A 390 13.83 -5.42 34.63
C MET A 390 15.04 -4.54 34.97
N MET A 391 15.03 -3.89 36.14
CA MET A 391 16.18 -3.13 36.62
C MET A 391 17.39 -4.02 36.92
N GLU A 392 17.19 -5.17 37.57
CA GLU A 392 18.23 -6.17 37.83
C GLU A 392 18.83 -6.69 36.51
N TYR A 393 17.97 -7.02 35.54
CA TYR A 393 18.42 -7.42 34.21
C TYR A 393 19.22 -6.31 33.52
N ALA A 394 18.73 -5.07 33.53
CA ALA A 394 19.41 -3.93 32.95
C ALA A 394 20.77 -3.65 33.61
N GLN A 395 20.90 -3.85 34.92
CA GLN A 395 22.18 -3.76 35.64
C GLN A 395 23.12 -4.91 35.28
N SER A 396 22.61 -6.13 35.14
CA SER A 396 23.41 -7.29 34.75
C SER A 396 24.04 -7.11 33.36
N ILE A 397 23.34 -6.46 32.43
CA ILE A 397 23.86 -6.09 31.10
C ILE A 397 24.86 -4.94 31.19
N LYS A 398 24.62 -3.95 32.04
CA LYS A 398 25.51 -2.79 32.19
C LYS A 398 26.88 -3.17 32.76
N ASN A 399 26.94 -4.27 33.51
CA ASN A 399 28.17 -4.86 34.06
C ASN A 399 28.90 -5.79 33.07
N LYS A 400 28.29 -6.12 31.92
CA LYS A 400 29.02 -6.72 30.80
C LYS A 400 29.77 -5.61 30.06
N THR A 401 31.08 -5.75 29.93
CA THR A 401 31.93 -4.78 29.23
C THR A 401 31.39 -4.51 27.81
N PRO A 402 31.58 -3.31 27.23
CA PRO A 402 31.19 -3.01 25.84
C PRO A 402 31.81 -3.95 24.80
N GLU A 403 32.83 -4.72 25.18
CA GLU A 403 33.43 -5.80 24.40
C GLU A 403 32.52 -7.04 24.34
N GLU A 404 31.81 -7.41 25.41
CA GLU A 404 30.88 -8.56 25.42
C GLU A 404 29.57 -8.28 24.66
N SER A 405 29.10 -7.02 24.63
CA SER A 405 27.95 -6.64 23.80
C SER A 405 28.32 -6.55 22.32
N LYS A 406 29.57 -6.18 22.00
CA LYS A 406 30.14 -6.38 20.66
C LYS A 406 30.32 -7.86 20.33
N GLU A 407 30.71 -8.71 21.29
CA GLU A 407 30.82 -10.17 21.08
C GLU A 407 29.46 -10.80 20.77
N LYS A 408 28.36 -10.41 21.45
CA LYS A 408 27.00 -10.88 21.07
C LYS A 408 26.52 -10.32 19.72
N VAL A 409 26.82 -9.05 19.41
CA VAL A 409 26.56 -8.47 18.08
C VAL A 409 27.45 -9.09 16.99
N LEU A 410 28.47 -9.87 17.36
CA LEU A 410 29.32 -10.63 16.44
C LEU A 410 29.13 -12.16 16.58
N GLU A 411 28.24 -12.68 17.43
CA GLU A 411 27.95 -14.13 17.53
C GLU A 411 27.47 -14.69 16.18
N TRP A 412 26.73 -13.87 15.42
CA TRP A 412 26.34 -14.24 14.07
C TRP A 412 27.56 -14.34 13.14
N ARG A 413 28.68 -13.64 13.40
CA ARG A 413 29.91 -13.76 12.59
C ARG A 413 30.58 -15.12 12.71
N SER A 414 30.30 -15.88 13.79
CA SER A 414 30.73 -17.28 13.92
C SER A 414 29.78 -18.28 13.26
N LEU A 415 28.66 -17.83 12.69
CA LEU A 415 27.78 -18.69 11.89
C LEU A 415 28.46 -19.06 10.55
N PRO A 416 28.03 -20.16 9.90
CA PRO A 416 28.43 -20.47 8.54
C PRO A 416 28.13 -19.32 7.58
N LEU A 417 28.98 -19.15 6.55
CA LEU A 417 28.86 -18.09 5.55
C LEU A 417 27.44 -17.86 5.01
N GLU A 418 26.70 -18.93 4.68
CA GLU A 418 25.33 -18.83 4.18
C GLU A 418 24.38 -18.18 5.19
N GLU A 419 24.49 -18.57 6.45
CA GLU A 419 23.67 -18.05 7.54
C GLU A 419 24.05 -16.60 7.87
N ARG A 420 25.32 -16.23 7.72
CA ARG A 420 25.79 -14.84 7.88
C ARG A 420 25.19 -13.91 6.82
N LEU A 421 25.26 -14.30 5.55
CA LEU A 421 24.69 -13.52 4.45
C LEU A 421 23.17 -13.41 4.56
N SER A 422 22.50 -14.51 4.94
CA SER A 422 21.05 -14.50 5.21
C SER A 422 20.69 -13.61 6.40
N TYR A 423 21.45 -13.67 7.50
CA TYR A 423 21.25 -12.83 8.67
C TYR A 423 21.45 -11.35 8.34
N ALA A 424 22.55 -11.02 7.65
CA ALA A 424 22.86 -9.67 7.20
C ALA A 424 21.71 -9.06 6.38
N LEU A 425 21.12 -9.84 5.47
CA LEU A 425 19.95 -9.43 4.70
C LEU A 425 18.70 -9.20 5.54
N VAL A 426 18.30 -10.18 6.36
CA VAL A 426 17.09 -10.08 7.19
C VAL A 426 17.18 -8.91 8.16
N LYS A 427 18.37 -8.67 8.74
CA LYS A 427 18.61 -7.57 9.68
C LYS A 427 18.92 -6.23 9.01
N GLY A 428 19.16 -6.25 7.70
CA GLY A 428 19.57 -5.09 6.93
C GLY A 428 20.92 -4.51 7.36
N VAL A 429 21.89 -5.36 7.73
CA VAL A 429 23.22 -4.98 8.20
C VAL A 429 24.21 -5.12 7.05
N GLY A 430 24.80 -4.00 6.62
CA GLY A 430 25.72 -3.95 5.49
C GLY A 430 27.20 -3.88 5.86
N ASP A 431 27.56 -3.82 7.14
CA ASP A 431 28.92 -3.42 7.59
C ASP A 431 30.01 -4.43 7.22
N PHE A 432 29.71 -5.73 7.24
CA PHE A 432 30.63 -6.81 6.87
C PHE A 432 30.36 -7.39 5.48
N MET A 433 29.49 -6.75 4.70
CA MET A 433 29.05 -7.29 3.42
C MET A 433 30.23 -7.49 2.46
N ASP A 434 31.19 -6.58 2.44
CA ASP A 434 32.39 -6.68 1.61
C ASP A 434 33.27 -7.90 1.97
N GLU A 435 33.44 -8.17 3.26
CA GLU A 435 34.20 -9.33 3.77
C GLU A 435 33.48 -10.65 3.48
N ASP A 436 32.17 -10.71 3.72
CA ASP A 436 31.36 -11.92 3.55
C ASP A 436 31.18 -12.26 2.07
N ILE A 437 31.04 -11.26 1.21
CA ILE A 437 31.00 -11.45 -0.23
C ILE A 437 32.38 -11.92 -0.73
N ALA A 438 33.49 -11.39 -0.21
CA ALA A 438 34.84 -11.84 -0.59
C ALA A 438 35.09 -13.30 -0.20
N GLU A 439 34.65 -13.72 0.99
CA GLU A 439 34.70 -15.12 1.41
C GLU A 439 33.77 -15.99 0.54
N ALA A 440 32.56 -15.51 0.22
CA ALA A 440 31.63 -16.22 -0.64
C ALA A 440 32.17 -16.44 -2.05
N LEU A 441 32.87 -15.46 -2.62
CA LEU A 441 33.51 -15.61 -3.94
C LEU A 441 34.62 -16.67 -3.96
N ALA A 442 35.20 -17.03 -2.81
CA ALA A 442 36.17 -18.13 -2.71
C ALA A 442 35.50 -19.52 -2.59
N VAL A 443 34.25 -19.56 -2.11
CA VAL A 443 33.49 -20.80 -1.85
C VAL A 443 32.57 -21.15 -3.01
N TYR A 444 31.94 -20.15 -3.63
CA TYR A 444 31.00 -20.34 -4.72
C TYR A 444 31.71 -20.30 -6.08
N PRO A 445 31.38 -21.19 -7.03
CA PRO A 445 32.05 -21.28 -8.33
C PRO A 445 31.85 -20.04 -9.23
N ARG A 446 30.74 -19.33 -9.06
CA ARG A 446 30.39 -18.12 -9.81
C ARG A 446 29.87 -17.06 -8.85
N ALA A 447 30.20 -15.79 -9.11
CA ALA A 447 29.70 -14.68 -8.31
C ALA A 447 28.16 -14.60 -8.27
N VAL A 448 27.48 -15.05 -9.32
CA VAL A 448 26.01 -15.14 -9.38
C VAL A 448 25.44 -16.17 -8.41
N ASP A 449 26.16 -17.26 -8.11
CA ASP A 449 25.67 -18.31 -7.20
C ASP A 449 25.56 -17.80 -5.75
N VAL A 450 26.30 -16.74 -5.40
CA VAL A 450 26.18 -16.01 -4.12
C VAL A 450 24.83 -15.29 -4.03
N ILE A 451 24.32 -14.77 -5.16
CA ILE A 451 22.99 -14.16 -5.25
C ILE A 451 21.92 -15.23 -5.11
N ASP A 452 21.96 -16.25 -5.98
CA ASP A 452 20.88 -17.23 -6.13
C ASP A 452 20.70 -18.16 -4.92
N LYS A 453 21.73 -18.35 -4.10
CA LYS A 453 21.70 -19.25 -2.93
C LYS A 453 21.58 -18.50 -1.61
N PRO A 454 22.67 -18.04 -0.96
CA PRO A 454 22.57 -17.50 0.39
C PRO A 454 21.78 -16.20 0.46
N LEU A 455 21.92 -15.32 -0.54
CA LEU A 455 21.21 -14.04 -0.54
C LEU A 455 19.72 -14.20 -0.83
N MET A 456 19.33 -15.00 -1.83
CA MET A 456 17.92 -15.30 -2.11
C MET A 456 17.23 -16.05 -0.97
N LYS A 457 17.92 -16.95 -0.27
CA LYS A 457 17.40 -17.61 0.94
C LYS A 457 17.04 -16.59 2.03
N GLY A 458 17.89 -15.57 2.25
CA GLY A 458 17.57 -14.46 3.15
C GLY A 458 16.36 -13.64 2.71
N MET A 459 16.24 -13.37 1.40
CA MET A 459 15.08 -12.63 0.85
C MET A 459 13.76 -13.39 0.98
N ASN A 460 13.77 -14.73 0.88
CA ASN A 460 12.57 -15.54 1.12
C ASN A 460 12.10 -15.41 2.59
N VAL A 461 13.03 -15.44 3.54
CA VAL A 461 12.72 -15.23 4.97
C VAL A 461 12.12 -13.84 5.20
N VAL A 462 12.65 -12.79 4.56
CA VAL A 462 12.06 -11.44 4.59
C VAL A 462 10.62 -11.44 4.08
N GLY A 463 10.36 -12.16 2.98
CA GLY A 463 9.03 -12.33 2.41
C GLY A 463 8.05 -13.02 3.37
N ASP A 464 8.48 -14.10 4.02
CA ASP A 464 7.67 -14.84 5.00
C ASP A 464 7.37 -14.00 6.25
N LEU A 465 8.38 -13.30 6.78
CA LEU A 465 8.22 -12.43 7.95
C LEU A 465 7.29 -11.24 7.65
N PHE A 466 7.41 -10.63 6.48
CA PHE A 466 6.48 -9.57 6.05
C PHE A 466 5.06 -10.11 5.86
N GLY A 467 4.90 -11.27 5.22
CA GLY A 467 3.60 -11.92 4.99
C GLY A 467 2.86 -12.27 6.28
N SER A 468 3.59 -12.60 7.34
CA SER A 468 3.06 -12.88 8.69
C SER A 468 2.87 -11.65 9.58
N GLY A 469 3.21 -10.44 9.10
CA GLY A 469 3.13 -9.20 9.88
C GLY A 469 4.20 -9.05 10.97
N LYS A 470 5.25 -9.89 10.96
CA LYS A 470 6.36 -9.89 11.92
C LYS A 470 7.51 -8.95 11.52
N MET A 471 7.49 -8.47 10.27
CA MET A 471 8.44 -7.50 9.70
C MET A 471 7.65 -6.38 9.04
N PHE A 472 8.09 -5.14 9.24
CA PHE A 472 7.41 -3.95 8.73
C PHE A 472 8.06 -3.44 7.44
N LEU A 473 7.31 -2.63 6.69
CA LEU A 473 7.77 -2.09 5.40
C LEU A 473 9.16 -1.41 5.44
N PRO A 474 9.54 -0.61 6.47
CA PRO A 474 10.90 -0.05 6.56
C PRO A 474 11.98 -1.12 6.64
N GLN A 475 11.72 -2.22 7.36
CA GLN A 475 12.65 -3.32 7.52
C GLN A 475 12.78 -4.11 6.22
N VAL A 476 11.68 -4.30 5.48
CA VAL A 476 11.72 -4.88 4.13
C VAL A 476 12.54 -4.01 3.17
N VAL A 477 12.38 -2.69 3.23
CA VAL A 477 13.17 -1.74 2.44
C VAL A 477 14.65 -1.78 2.83
N LYS A 478 14.96 -1.91 4.13
CA LYS A 478 16.33 -2.04 4.64
C LYS A 478 16.99 -3.35 4.19
N ALA A 479 16.24 -4.46 4.19
CA ALA A 479 16.69 -5.73 3.65
C ALA A 479 16.94 -5.65 2.14
N ALA A 480 16.02 -5.05 1.38
CA ALA A 480 16.18 -4.82 -0.05
C ALA A 480 17.39 -3.94 -0.39
N ARG A 481 17.73 -2.96 0.47
CA ARG A 481 18.96 -2.16 0.32
C ARG A 481 20.22 -2.95 0.59
N THR A 482 20.19 -3.82 1.60
CA THR A 482 21.31 -4.70 1.93
C THR A 482 21.55 -5.70 0.80
N MET A 483 20.47 -6.19 0.19
CA MET A 483 20.49 -6.96 -1.06
C MET A 483 21.13 -6.15 -2.19
N LYS A 484 20.67 -4.92 -2.42
CA LYS A 484 21.25 -4.03 -3.45
C LYS A 484 22.73 -3.76 -3.21
N LYS A 485 23.17 -3.56 -1.96
CA LYS A 485 24.59 -3.39 -1.60
C LYS A 485 25.38 -4.66 -1.92
N ALA A 486 24.91 -5.83 -1.50
CA ALA A 486 25.52 -7.12 -1.82
C ALA A 486 25.68 -7.32 -3.34
N VAL A 487 24.62 -7.06 -4.11
CA VAL A 487 24.66 -7.10 -5.58
C VAL A 487 25.65 -6.09 -6.15
N SER A 488 25.74 -4.87 -5.60
CA SER A 488 26.69 -3.86 -6.08
C SER A 488 28.16 -4.22 -5.83
N ILE A 489 28.46 -4.97 -4.77
CA ILE A 489 29.81 -5.47 -4.47
C ILE A 489 30.17 -6.63 -5.39
N LEU A 490 29.19 -7.50 -5.65
CA LEU A 490 29.35 -8.59 -6.61
C LEU A 490 29.45 -8.04 -8.04
N GLN A 491 28.81 -6.91 -8.36
CA GLN A 491 28.66 -6.42 -9.74
C GLN A 491 29.98 -6.26 -10.51
N PRO A 492 31.07 -5.67 -9.96
CA PRO A 492 32.37 -5.60 -10.62
C PRO A 492 33.00 -6.99 -10.84
N VAL A 493 32.83 -7.92 -9.90
CA VAL A 493 33.37 -9.29 -10.00
C VAL A 493 32.58 -10.09 -11.01
N ILE A 494 31.25 -9.97 -10.94
CA ILE A 494 30.30 -10.44 -11.92
C ILE A 494 30.72 -9.90 -13.30
N GLU A 495 30.95 -8.59 -13.48
CA GLU A 495 31.46 -7.89 -14.68
C GLU A 495 32.87 -8.31 -15.13
N ALA A 496 33.77 -8.64 -14.20
CA ALA A 496 35.07 -9.20 -14.51
C ALA A 496 34.96 -10.65 -14.99
N GLU A 497 34.12 -11.46 -14.34
CA GLU A 497 33.65 -12.76 -14.84
C GLU A 497 32.96 -12.59 -16.20
N LYS A 498 32.33 -11.43 -16.49
CA LYS A 498 31.80 -11.06 -17.83
C LYS A 498 32.85 -10.89 -18.91
N SER A 499 34.08 -10.54 -18.56
CA SER A 499 35.22 -10.57 -19.49
C SER A 499 35.51 -12.00 -19.97
N SER A 500 34.98 -12.99 -19.24
CA SER A 500 34.92 -14.42 -19.55
C SER A 500 33.49 -14.99 -19.69
N GLY A 501 32.42 -14.18 -19.64
CA GLY A 501 31.01 -14.64 -19.72
C GLY A 501 29.99 -13.76 -18.99
N ALA A 502 29.16 -13.02 -19.74
CA ALA A 502 28.20 -12.00 -19.28
C ALA A 502 27.28 -12.43 -18.10
N ALA A 503 27.02 -11.53 -17.15
CA ALA A 503 25.97 -11.68 -16.15
C ALA A 503 24.87 -10.65 -16.40
N GLN A 504 23.72 -11.20 -16.72
CA GLN A 504 22.47 -10.52 -16.92
C GLN A 504 21.79 -10.31 -15.56
N LYS A 505 20.89 -9.33 -15.48
CA LYS A 505 19.80 -9.36 -14.48
C LYS A 505 19.10 -10.73 -14.58
N ALA A 506 18.51 -11.25 -13.50
CA ALA A 506 17.86 -12.57 -13.51
C ALA A 506 16.83 -12.72 -14.64
N GLY A 507 16.17 -11.62 -15.01
CA GLY A 507 15.38 -11.43 -16.23
C GLY A 507 14.49 -10.18 -16.13
N LYS A 508 14.11 -9.61 -17.28
CA LYS A 508 13.14 -8.51 -17.40
C LYS A 508 11.77 -9.07 -17.78
N ILE A 509 10.72 -8.63 -17.10
CA ILE A 509 9.36 -9.14 -17.25
C ILE A 509 8.40 -7.98 -17.49
N VAL A 510 7.62 -8.05 -18.57
CA VAL A 510 6.49 -7.13 -18.81
C VAL A 510 5.23 -7.75 -18.25
N LEU A 511 4.50 -7.03 -17.40
CA LEU A 511 3.18 -7.46 -16.87
C LEU A 511 2.08 -6.52 -17.38
N ALA A 512 0.94 -7.08 -17.80
CA ALA A 512 -0.20 -6.30 -18.25
C ALA A 512 -1.53 -6.99 -17.92
N THR A 513 -2.52 -6.22 -17.45
CA THR A 513 -3.91 -6.66 -17.49
C THR A 513 -4.49 -6.31 -18.87
N VAL A 514 -5.03 -7.32 -19.56
CA VAL A 514 -5.42 -7.21 -20.98
C VAL A 514 -6.57 -6.22 -21.21
N LYS A 515 -6.75 -5.84 -22.47
CA LYS A 515 -7.81 -4.92 -22.92
C LYS A 515 -9.19 -5.31 -22.40
N GLY A 516 -9.97 -4.31 -22.00
CA GLY A 516 -11.33 -4.51 -21.50
C GLY A 516 -11.42 -5.03 -20.07
N ASP A 517 -10.27 -5.27 -19.41
CA ASP A 517 -10.22 -5.75 -18.04
C ASP A 517 -9.50 -4.74 -17.12
N VAL A 518 -10.13 -4.44 -15.98
CA VAL A 518 -9.68 -3.44 -15.00
C VAL A 518 -9.11 -4.07 -13.72
N HIS A 519 -9.18 -5.39 -13.59
CA HIS A 519 -8.81 -6.06 -12.35
C HIS A 519 -7.30 -6.32 -12.29
N ASP A 520 -6.63 -5.79 -11.26
CA ASP A 520 -5.16 -5.81 -11.15
C ASP A 520 -4.60 -6.29 -9.82
N ILE A 521 -5.44 -6.60 -8.83
CA ILE A 521 -4.99 -7.03 -7.49
C ILE A 521 -4.00 -8.21 -7.60
N GLY A 522 -4.36 -9.25 -8.34
CA GLY A 522 -3.49 -10.42 -8.54
C GLY A 522 -2.18 -10.07 -9.27
N LYS A 523 -2.24 -9.22 -10.31
CA LYS A 523 -1.07 -8.74 -11.05
C LYS A 523 -0.11 -7.96 -10.15
N ASN A 524 -0.62 -7.08 -9.30
CA ASN A 524 0.20 -6.25 -8.42
C ASN A 524 0.92 -7.12 -7.37
N ILE A 525 0.26 -8.16 -6.85
CA ILE A 525 0.89 -9.14 -5.96
C ILE A 525 2.02 -9.88 -6.70
N VAL A 526 1.78 -10.35 -7.93
CA VAL A 526 2.81 -11.01 -8.76
C VAL A 526 3.99 -10.08 -9.02
N SER A 527 3.72 -8.81 -9.35
CA SER A 527 4.75 -7.78 -9.58
C SER A 527 5.66 -7.59 -8.36
N ILE A 528 5.08 -7.47 -7.16
CA ILE A 528 5.83 -7.35 -5.91
C ILE A 528 6.65 -8.61 -5.66
N VAL A 529 6.04 -9.79 -5.77
CA VAL A 529 6.70 -11.08 -5.52
C VAL A 529 7.88 -11.29 -6.47
N LEU A 530 7.73 -11.01 -7.77
CA LEU A 530 8.81 -11.14 -8.74
C LEU A 530 9.91 -10.07 -8.54
N SER A 531 9.53 -8.84 -8.17
CA SER A 531 10.50 -7.79 -7.82
C SER A 531 11.34 -8.18 -6.60
N CYS A 532 10.73 -8.83 -5.61
CA CYS A 532 11.45 -9.40 -4.45
C CYS A 532 12.42 -10.52 -4.83
N ASN A 533 12.28 -11.13 -6.01
CA ASN A 533 13.14 -12.18 -6.55
C ASN A 533 14.14 -11.66 -7.60
N ASN A 534 14.49 -10.37 -7.54
CA ASN A 534 15.53 -9.76 -8.39
C ASN A 534 15.21 -9.71 -9.90
N TYR A 535 13.93 -9.82 -10.27
CA TYR A 535 13.45 -9.58 -11.63
C TYR A 535 13.13 -8.10 -11.86
N GLU A 536 13.42 -7.59 -13.06
CA GLU A 536 13.03 -6.24 -13.46
C GLU A 536 11.60 -6.25 -14.00
N ILE A 537 10.66 -5.57 -13.32
CA ILE A 537 9.25 -5.59 -13.70
C ILE A 537 8.84 -4.29 -14.40
N VAL A 538 8.29 -4.42 -15.60
CA VAL A 538 7.64 -3.35 -16.35
C VAL A 538 6.15 -3.59 -16.34
N ASP A 539 5.45 -2.91 -15.44
CA ASP A 539 3.99 -3.03 -15.31
C ASP A 539 3.26 -2.00 -16.19
N LEU A 540 2.48 -2.47 -17.16
CA LEU A 540 1.74 -1.65 -18.09
C LEU A 540 0.36 -1.20 -17.57
N GLY A 541 -0.06 -1.69 -16.40
CA GLY A 541 -1.33 -1.37 -15.77
C GLY A 541 -2.50 -2.21 -16.30
N VAL A 542 -3.68 -1.57 -16.42
CA VAL A 542 -4.96 -2.21 -16.78
C VAL A 542 -5.51 -1.74 -18.11
N MET A 543 -6.42 -2.54 -18.69
CA MET A 543 -7.03 -2.30 -19.99
C MET A 543 -5.99 -2.08 -21.10
N VAL A 544 -4.87 -2.80 -21.04
CA VAL A 544 -3.74 -2.57 -21.95
C VAL A 544 -4.04 -3.21 -23.32
N PRO A 545 -4.08 -2.42 -24.41
CA PRO A 545 -4.35 -2.95 -25.74
C PRO A 545 -3.17 -3.78 -26.26
N PRO A 546 -3.39 -4.82 -27.10
CA PRO A 546 -2.33 -5.67 -27.64
C PRO A 546 -1.20 -4.90 -28.29
N GLU A 547 -1.51 -3.84 -29.05
CA GLU A 547 -0.54 -3.00 -29.76
C GLU A 547 0.49 -2.40 -28.78
N LYS A 548 0.02 -1.87 -27.65
CA LYS A 548 0.89 -1.29 -26.61
C LYS A 548 1.75 -2.35 -25.92
N ILE A 549 1.26 -3.57 -25.75
CA ILE A 549 2.04 -4.69 -25.21
C ILE A 549 3.16 -5.03 -26.19
N ILE A 550 2.85 -5.19 -27.49
CA ILE A 550 3.83 -5.48 -28.54
C ILE A 550 4.87 -4.36 -28.66
N GLU A 551 4.45 -3.09 -28.70
CA GLU A 551 5.36 -1.93 -28.72
C GLU A 551 6.30 -1.92 -27.51
N THR A 552 5.78 -2.23 -26.32
CA THR A 552 6.60 -2.33 -25.12
C THR A 552 7.57 -3.49 -25.20
N VAL A 553 7.16 -4.65 -25.73
CA VAL A 553 8.06 -5.80 -25.94
C VAL A 553 9.19 -5.44 -26.91
N ILE A 554 8.91 -4.69 -27.98
CA ILE A 554 9.93 -4.20 -28.92
C ILE A 554 10.89 -3.23 -28.22
N ARG A 555 10.35 -2.27 -27.46
CA ARG A 555 11.13 -1.21 -26.82
C ARG A 555 11.98 -1.74 -25.66
N GLU A 556 11.39 -2.52 -24.78
CA GLU A 556 12.00 -2.94 -23.52
C GLU A 556 12.79 -4.25 -23.65
N GLN A 557 12.55 -5.03 -24.71
CA GLN A 557 13.13 -6.35 -24.94
C GLN A 557 13.09 -7.25 -23.69
N PRO A 558 11.89 -7.54 -23.14
CA PRO A 558 11.75 -8.37 -21.95
C PRO A 558 12.07 -9.84 -22.26
N ASP A 559 12.52 -10.54 -21.23
CA ASP A 559 12.77 -11.97 -21.25
C ASP A 559 11.48 -12.79 -21.08
N ILE A 560 10.44 -12.22 -20.44
CA ILE A 560 9.10 -12.83 -20.30
C ILE A 560 7.99 -11.77 -20.42
N VAL A 561 6.84 -12.16 -20.98
CA VAL A 561 5.60 -11.37 -20.94
C VAL A 561 4.57 -12.09 -20.07
N GLY A 562 3.91 -11.39 -19.15
CA GLY A 562 2.83 -11.92 -18.32
C GLY A 562 1.52 -11.17 -18.51
N LEU A 563 0.44 -11.91 -18.77
CA LEU A 563 -0.91 -11.38 -18.98
C LEU A 563 -1.84 -11.77 -17.83
N SER A 564 -2.63 -10.79 -17.38
CA SER A 564 -3.63 -10.96 -16.32
C SER A 564 -5.05 -10.71 -16.84
N GLY A 565 -6.02 -11.51 -16.38
CA GLY A 565 -7.45 -11.34 -16.69
C GLY A 565 -8.40 -12.02 -15.71
N LEU A 566 -9.53 -11.38 -15.43
CA LEU A 566 -10.58 -11.81 -14.50
C LEU A 566 -11.91 -12.12 -15.19
N ILE A 567 -12.20 -11.57 -16.37
CA ILE A 567 -13.49 -11.78 -17.06
C ILE A 567 -13.34 -12.67 -18.30
N THR A 568 -14.45 -13.26 -18.79
CA THR A 568 -14.42 -14.16 -19.96
C THR A 568 -13.88 -13.48 -21.23
N PRO A 569 -14.25 -12.23 -21.57
CA PRO A 569 -13.66 -11.52 -22.71
C PRO A 569 -12.13 -11.41 -22.66
N SER A 570 -11.55 -11.33 -21.46
CA SER A 570 -10.10 -11.23 -21.26
C SER A 570 -9.34 -12.43 -21.85
N LEU A 571 -9.96 -13.61 -21.87
CA LEU A 571 -9.35 -14.81 -22.45
C LEU A 571 -9.17 -14.70 -23.97
N GLU A 572 -10.13 -14.07 -24.65
CA GLU A 572 -10.02 -13.82 -26.09
C GLU A 572 -8.91 -12.81 -26.38
N GLU A 573 -8.82 -11.74 -25.58
CA GLU A 573 -7.77 -10.73 -25.69
C GLU A 573 -6.37 -11.32 -25.42
N MET A 574 -6.21 -12.21 -24.44
CA MET A 574 -4.95 -12.96 -24.24
C MET A 574 -4.57 -13.79 -25.47
N ALA A 575 -5.56 -14.40 -26.13
CA ALA A 575 -5.34 -15.16 -27.35
C ALA A 575 -5.01 -14.26 -28.55
N VAL A 576 -5.51 -13.02 -28.58
CA VAL A 576 -5.11 -11.98 -29.56
C VAL A 576 -3.65 -11.60 -29.33
N VAL A 577 -3.26 -11.28 -28.09
CA VAL A 577 -1.87 -10.95 -27.76
C VAL A 577 -0.91 -12.07 -28.16
N ALA A 578 -1.25 -13.33 -27.85
CA ALA A 578 -0.45 -14.49 -28.28
C ALA A 578 -0.27 -14.56 -29.82
N ALA A 579 -1.33 -14.31 -30.59
CA ALA A 579 -1.27 -14.29 -32.04
C ALA A 579 -0.44 -13.11 -32.59
N GLU A 580 -0.55 -11.93 -31.97
CA GLU A 580 0.26 -10.77 -32.36
C GLU A 580 1.74 -10.98 -32.02
N MET A 581 2.05 -11.64 -30.90
CA MET A 581 3.43 -12.03 -30.56
C MET A 581 4.01 -13.03 -31.58
N GLU A 582 3.21 -13.99 -32.06
CA GLU A 582 3.62 -14.92 -33.13
C GLU A 582 3.89 -14.17 -34.44
N LYS A 583 2.99 -13.27 -34.85
CA LYS A 583 3.14 -12.44 -36.06
C LYS A 583 4.38 -11.54 -35.99
N ALA A 584 4.66 -10.96 -34.82
CA ALA A 584 5.85 -10.16 -34.57
C ALA A 584 7.14 -11.01 -34.52
N GLY A 585 7.02 -12.35 -34.55
CA GLY A 585 8.15 -13.27 -34.61
C GLY A 585 8.87 -13.47 -33.27
N PHE A 586 8.21 -13.13 -32.17
CA PHE A 586 8.75 -13.27 -30.82
C PHE A 586 8.95 -14.73 -30.41
N ARG A 587 9.86 -14.95 -29.46
CA ARG A 587 10.23 -16.29 -28.95
C ARG A 587 10.26 -16.39 -27.42
N MET A 588 10.17 -15.26 -26.72
CA MET A 588 10.17 -15.27 -25.26
C MET A 588 8.92 -15.97 -24.70
N PRO A 589 8.99 -16.56 -23.50
CA PRO A 589 7.84 -17.15 -22.85
C PRO A 589 6.71 -16.16 -22.55
N LEU A 590 5.48 -16.67 -22.60
CA LEU A 590 4.23 -15.96 -22.29
C LEU A 590 3.55 -16.61 -21.08
N LEU A 591 3.43 -15.88 -19.98
CA LEU A 591 2.71 -16.29 -18.78
C LEU A 591 1.25 -15.84 -18.85
N ILE A 592 0.34 -16.75 -18.53
CA ILE A 592 -1.10 -16.51 -18.49
C ILE A 592 -1.60 -16.71 -17.07
N GLY A 593 -2.22 -15.70 -16.48
CA GLY A 593 -2.77 -15.75 -15.12
C GLY A 593 -4.07 -14.95 -14.94
N GLY A 594 -4.70 -15.13 -13.78
CA GLY A 594 -5.96 -14.48 -13.39
C GLY A 594 -7.15 -15.43 -13.31
N ALA A 595 -8.25 -15.00 -12.68
CA ALA A 595 -9.28 -15.93 -12.17
C ALA A 595 -10.04 -16.73 -13.24
N THR A 596 -10.23 -16.17 -14.44
CA THR A 596 -10.89 -16.88 -15.56
C THR A 596 -9.95 -17.78 -16.34
N THR A 597 -8.64 -17.65 -16.12
CA THR A 597 -7.63 -18.45 -16.81
C THR A 597 -7.57 -19.85 -16.22
N SER A 598 -7.33 -20.85 -17.08
CA SER A 598 -7.19 -22.23 -16.67
C SER A 598 -6.22 -22.96 -17.59
N LYS A 599 -5.58 -24.00 -17.05
CA LYS A 599 -4.65 -24.85 -17.80
C LYS A 599 -5.26 -25.38 -19.10
N LEU A 600 -6.52 -25.83 -19.04
CA LEU A 600 -7.24 -26.35 -20.19
C LEU A 600 -7.52 -25.28 -21.25
N HIS A 601 -8.00 -24.10 -20.84
CA HIS A 601 -8.27 -23.01 -21.78
C HIS A 601 -6.99 -22.53 -22.47
N THR A 602 -5.91 -22.34 -21.70
CA THR A 602 -4.60 -21.95 -22.22
C THR A 602 -4.10 -22.96 -23.26
N ALA A 603 -4.18 -24.25 -22.96
CA ALA A 603 -3.79 -25.32 -23.89
C ALA A 603 -4.64 -25.36 -25.18
N LEU A 604 -5.95 -25.06 -25.11
CA LEU A 604 -6.84 -25.16 -26.27
C LEU A 604 -6.86 -23.91 -27.15
N LYS A 605 -6.78 -22.70 -26.56
CA LYS A 605 -7.13 -21.44 -27.24
C LYS A 605 -5.99 -20.43 -27.33
N ILE A 606 -4.99 -20.52 -26.45
CA ILE A 606 -3.89 -19.53 -26.38
C ILE A 606 -2.60 -20.13 -26.90
N GLU A 607 -2.11 -21.24 -26.34
CA GLU A 607 -0.85 -21.87 -26.74
C GLU A 607 -0.75 -22.18 -28.25
N PRO A 608 -1.80 -22.70 -28.93
CA PRO A 608 -1.72 -22.96 -30.38
C PRO A 608 -1.52 -21.70 -31.24
N LYS A 609 -1.77 -20.51 -30.69
CA LYS A 609 -1.60 -19.23 -31.40
C LYS A 609 -0.20 -18.64 -31.25
N TYR A 610 0.64 -19.20 -30.37
CA TYR A 610 2.02 -18.77 -30.16
C TYR A 610 2.95 -19.98 -30.06
N SER A 611 3.34 -20.47 -31.22
CA SER A 611 4.16 -21.67 -31.40
C SER A 611 5.65 -21.43 -31.16
N ARG A 612 6.10 -20.19 -31.36
CA ARG A 612 7.52 -19.81 -31.29
C ARG A 612 8.07 -19.70 -29.88
N GLY A 613 7.23 -19.40 -28.88
CA GLY A 613 7.60 -19.35 -27.47
C GLY A 613 6.93 -20.44 -26.64
N ALA A 614 7.22 -20.49 -25.35
CA ALA A 614 6.48 -21.30 -24.39
C ALA A 614 5.29 -20.49 -23.85
N VAL A 615 4.10 -21.07 -23.79
CA VAL A 615 2.94 -20.46 -23.11
C VAL A 615 2.69 -21.25 -21.83
N VAL A 616 2.70 -20.57 -20.69
CA VAL A 616 2.58 -21.23 -19.38
C VAL A 616 1.48 -20.57 -18.57
N TYR A 617 0.49 -21.37 -18.18
CA TYR A 617 -0.51 -21.00 -17.19
C TYR A 617 0.10 -21.02 -15.78
N VAL A 618 -0.02 -19.91 -15.07
CA VAL A 618 0.40 -19.80 -13.67
C VAL A 618 -0.84 -19.57 -12.80
N LYS A 619 -1.06 -20.47 -11.85
CA LYS A 619 -2.29 -20.50 -11.06
C LYS A 619 -2.37 -19.36 -10.04
N ASP A 620 -1.26 -19.05 -9.37
CA ASP A 620 -1.19 -18.07 -8.30
C ASP A 620 0.19 -17.39 -8.20
N ALA A 621 0.27 -16.32 -7.41
CA ALA A 621 1.47 -15.50 -7.31
C ALA A 621 2.65 -16.21 -6.65
N SER A 622 2.42 -17.14 -5.72
CA SER A 622 3.50 -17.86 -5.03
C SER A 622 4.23 -18.84 -5.94
N GLN A 623 3.58 -19.35 -6.99
CA GLN A 623 4.21 -20.19 -8.00
C GLN A 623 5.01 -19.40 -9.05
N SER A 624 4.79 -18.08 -9.15
CA SER A 624 5.37 -17.25 -10.21
C SER A 624 6.92 -17.24 -10.20
N PRO A 625 7.63 -17.10 -9.07
CA PRO A 625 9.09 -17.13 -9.04
C PRO A 625 9.69 -18.44 -9.57
N GLY A 626 9.11 -19.59 -9.19
CA GLY A 626 9.61 -20.91 -9.61
C GLY A 626 9.41 -21.17 -11.10
N VAL A 627 8.26 -20.75 -11.65
CA VAL A 627 7.98 -20.84 -13.10
C VAL A 627 8.94 -19.94 -13.90
N VAL A 628 9.10 -18.70 -13.47
CA VAL A 628 10.00 -17.73 -14.12
C VAL A 628 11.45 -18.22 -14.07
N ALA A 629 11.92 -18.72 -12.92
CA ALA A 629 13.27 -19.26 -12.79
C ALA A 629 13.53 -20.44 -13.75
N ASN A 630 12.58 -21.35 -13.89
CA ASN A 630 12.69 -22.47 -14.83
C ASN A 630 12.67 -22.04 -16.30
N LEU A 631 11.94 -20.97 -16.64
CA LEU A 631 11.86 -20.46 -18.00
C LEU A 631 13.08 -19.62 -18.40
N LEU A 632 13.76 -18.98 -17.45
CA LEU A 632 14.94 -18.16 -17.72
C LEU A 632 16.25 -18.94 -17.67
N ASN A 633 16.28 -20.05 -16.95
CA ASN A 633 17.47 -20.89 -16.85
C ASN A 633 17.70 -21.72 -18.14
N HIS A 634 18.87 -21.56 -18.76
CA HIS A 634 19.24 -22.25 -20.00
C HIS A 634 19.23 -23.78 -19.92
N GLU A 635 19.49 -24.37 -18.75
CA GLU A 635 19.53 -25.83 -18.57
C GLU A 635 18.13 -26.42 -18.38
N THR A 636 17.23 -25.70 -17.70
CA THR A 636 15.90 -26.21 -17.36
C THR A 636 14.81 -25.75 -18.32
N ASN A 637 14.97 -24.62 -19.01
CA ASN A 637 13.97 -24.07 -19.93
C ASN A 637 13.56 -25.07 -21.01
N GLY A 638 14.51 -25.69 -21.71
CA GLY A 638 14.19 -26.61 -22.81
C GLY A 638 13.34 -27.79 -22.36
N ASN A 639 13.69 -28.40 -21.22
CA ASN A 639 12.95 -29.53 -20.66
C ASN A 639 11.60 -29.09 -20.10
N TYR A 640 11.56 -28.00 -19.32
CA TYR A 640 10.34 -27.48 -18.72
C TYR A 640 9.32 -27.03 -19.77
N SER A 641 9.77 -26.28 -20.79
CA SER A 641 8.93 -25.85 -21.90
C SER A 641 8.36 -27.03 -22.70
N GLN A 642 9.16 -28.09 -22.92
CA GLN A 642 8.69 -29.30 -23.59
C GLN A 642 7.69 -30.07 -22.72
N GLN A 643 7.96 -30.21 -21.42
CA GLN A 643 7.05 -30.84 -20.47
C GLN A 643 5.68 -30.16 -20.45
N VAL A 644 5.65 -28.83 -20.43
CA VAL A 644 4.39 -28.06 -20.47
C VAL A 644 3.66 -28.27 -21.80
N ARG A 645 4.37 -28.29 -22.93
CA ARG A 645 3.80 -28.56 -24.27
C ARG A 645 3.21 -29.96 -24.38
N ASP A 646 3.90 -30.97 -23.87
CA ASP A 646 3.43 -32.36 -23.89
C ASP A 646 2.18 -32.51 -23.02
N GLU A 647 2.17 -31.86 -21.86
CA GLU A 647 0.99 -31.82 -21.00
C GLU A 647 -0.19 -31.12 -21.68
N TYR A 648 0.05 -30.00 -22.36
CA TYR A 648 -1.00 -29.28 -23.10
C TYR A 648 -1.49 -30.07 -24.30
N ALA A 649 -0.62 -30.81 -25.00
CA ALA A 649 -1.01 -31.72 -26.06
C ALA A 649 -1.93 -32.84 -25.54
N ALA A 650 -1.55 -33.49 -24.43
CA ALA A 650 -2.39 -34.50 -23.80
C ALA A 650 -3.76 -33.95 -23.34
N LEU A 651 -3.79 -32.72 -22.80
CA LEU A 651 -5.05 -32.05 -22.43
C LEU A 651 -5.94 -31.77 -23.65
N ARG A 652 -5.34 -31.38 -24.80
CA ARG A 652 -6.08 -31.18 -26.04
C ARG A 652 -6.68 -32.48 -26.56
N GLU A 653 -5.89 -33.55 -26.64
CA GLU A 653 -6.31 -34.87 -27.11
C GLU A 653 -7.47 -35.43 -26.26
N ASN A 654 -7.34 -35.35 -24.93
CA ASN A 654 -8.38 -35.81 -24.00
C ASN A 654 -9.66 -34.94 -24.04
N SER A 655 -9.59 -33.71 -24.53
CA SER A 655 -10.73 -32.79 -24.61
C SER A 655 -11.50 -32.90 -25.92
N THR A 656 -10.85 -33.37 -27.00
CA THR A 656 -11.48 -33.62 -28.29
C THR A 656 -12.51 -34.77 -28.27
N ASP A 657 -12.47 -35.64 -27.26
CA ASP A 657 -13.36 -36.81 -27.16
C ASP A 657 -14.76 -36.52 -26.60
N ARG A 658 -15.04 -35.30 -26.11
CA ARG A 658 -16.39 -34.92 -25.66
C ARG A 658 -17.15 -34.16 -26.74
N LYS A 659 -17.53 -34.86 -27.82
CA LYS A 659 -18.59 -34.38 -28.72
C LYS A 659 -19.92 -34.44 -27.98
N VAL A 660 -20.35 -33.30 -27.45
CA VAL A 660 -21.72 -33.13 -26.96
C VAL A 660 -22.63 -33.19 -28.19
N GLU A 661 -23.53 -34.17 -28.28
CA GLU A 661 -24.54 -34.18 -29.34
C GLU A 661 -25.42 -32.93 -29.19
N LEU A 662 -25.51 -32.16 -30.28
CA LEU A 662 -26.33 -30.96 -30.34
C LEU A 662 -27.56 -31.24 -31.20
N VAL A 663 -28.72 -30.74 -30.76
CA VAL A 663 -29.96 -30.65 -31.55
C VAL A 663 -29.97 -29.37 -32.38
N SER A 664 -30.83 -29.30 -33.40
CA SER A 664 -31.00 -28.05 -34.17
C SER A 664 -31.60 -26.94 -33.29
N LEU A 665 -31.45 -25.68 -33.71
CA LEU A 665 -32.07 -24.58 -32.99
C LEU A 665 -33.61 -24.69 -33.03
N GLU A 666 -34.18 -25.16 -34.15
CA GLU A 666 -35.61 -25.42 -34.23
C GLU A 666 -36.05 -26.49 -33.25
N GLU A 667 -35.35 -27.62 -33.20
CA GLU A 667 -35.65 -28.72 -32.26
C GLU A 667 -35.50 -28.26 -30.79
N ALA A 668 -34.46 -27.47 -30.49
CA ALA A 668 -34.29 -26.90 -29.15
C ALA A 668 -35.41 -25.92 -28.76
N ARG A 669 -35.97 -25.18 -29.73
CA ARG A 669 -37.12 -24.28 -29.54
C ARG A 669 -38.43 -25.03 -29.40
N GLU A 670 -38.62 -26.13 -30.13
CA GLU A 670 -39.78 -27.02 -29.97
C GLU A 670 -39.84 -27.64 -28.58
N ASN A 671 -38.67 -27.99 -28.04
CA ASN A 671 -38.47 -28.52 -26.69
C ASN A 671 -38.39 -27.45 -25.60
N ALA A 672 -38.66 -26.18 -25.92
CA ALA A 672 -38.69 -25.13 -24.91
C ALA A 672 -39.76 -25.40 -23.84
N TYR A 673 -39.52 -24.89 -22.63
CA TYR A 673 -40.51 -24.95 -21.56
C TYR A 673 -41.80 -24.21 -21.97
N LYS A 674 -42.92 -24.94 -22.01
CA LYS A 674 -44.24 -24.39 -22.38
C LYS A 674 -45.00 -24.02 -21.11
N ILE A 675 -45.16 -22.72 -20.88
CA ILE A 675 -45.99 -22.19 -19.80
C ILE A 675 -47.46 -22.37 -20.20
N ASP A 676 -48.25 -22.93 -19.29
CA ASP A 676 -49.71 -22.92 -19.41
C ASP A 676 -50.24 -21.54 -19.03
N TRP A 677 -50.33 -20.64 -20.01
CA TRP A 677 -50.79 -19.27 -19.83
C TRP A 677 -52.29 -19.17 -19.45
N GLU A 678 -53.09 -20.21 -19.69
CA GLU A 678 -54.50 -20.21 -19.31
C GLU A 678 -54.67 -20.34 -17.79
N ASN A 679 -53.79 -21.10 -17.14
CA ASN A 679 -53.82 -21.34 -15.69
C ASN A 679 -52.74 -20.57 -14.91
N PHE A 680 -51.88 -19.80 -15.60
CA PHE A 680 -50.82 -19.00 -14.98
C PHE A 680 -51.24 -17.54 -14.83
N SER A 681 -51.36 -17.08 -13.58
CA SER A 681 -51.52 -15.67 -13.26
C SER A 681 -50.20 -15.12 -12.71
N ALA A 682 -49.56 -14.22 -13.45
CA ALA A 682 -48.36 -13.54 -12.98
C ALA A 682 -48.73 -12.58 -11.82
N GLU A 683 -48.01 -12.68 -10.70
CA GLU A 683 -48.15 -11.70 -9.63
C GLU A 683 -47.66 -10.33 -10.11
N LYS A 684 -48.55 -9.34 -10.05
CA LYS A 684 -48.17 -7.97 -10.39
C LYS A 684 -47.20 -7.43 -9.34
N PRO A 685 -46.02 -6.92 -9.75
CA PRO A 685 -45.10 -6.26 -8.84
C PRO A 685 -45.79 -5.11 -8.09
N ARG A 686 -45.44 -4.93 -6.81
CA ARG A 686 -45.95 -3.81 -6.00
C ARG A 686 -45.58 -2.43 -6.58
N MET A 687 -44.52 -2.38 -7.39
CA MET A 687 -44.06 -1.18 -8.06
C MET A 687 -43.45 -1.54 -9.41
N MET A 688 -43.70 -0.70 -10.41
CA MET A 688 -43.14 -0.80 -11.75
C MET A 688 -42.13 0.32 -11.99
N GLY A 689 -41.31 0.18 -13.03
CA GLY A 689 -40.33 1.17 -13.47
C GLY A 689 -38.99 1.12 -12.72
N ARG A 690 -38.10 2.05 -13.08
CA ARG A 690 -36.76 2.16 -12.51
C ARG A 690 -36.80 2.69 -11.07
N LYS A 691 -36.12 2.00 -10.17
CA LYS A 691 -35.87 2.43 -8.79
C LYS A 691 -34.38 2.62 -8.56
N VAL A 692 -34.05 3.76 -7.97
CA VAL A 692 -32.71 4.09 -7.49
C VAL A 692 -32.73 4.06 -5.97
N MET A 693 -31.86 3.26 -5.37
CA MET A 693 -31.59 3.21 -3.94
C MET A 693 -30.21 3.80 -3.72
N LYS A 694 -30.15 4.97 -3.09
CA LYS A 694 -28.89 5.60 -2.70
C LYS A 694 -28.61 5.24 -1.24
N ASN A 695 -27.36 5.00 -0.91
CA ASN A 695 -26.87 4.81 0.45
C ASN A 695 -27.54 3.60 1.13
N VAL A 696 -27.51 2.45 0.46
CA VAL A 696 -27.99 1.19 1.04
C VAL A 696 -27.14 0.89 2.29
N PRO A 697 -27.74 0.80 3.49
CA PRO A 697 -26.98 0.58 4.71
C PRO A 697 -26.23 -0.76 4.67
N VAL A 698 -24.95 -0.75 5.07
CA VAL A 698 -24.11 -1.96 5.08
C VAL A 698 -24.73 -3.06 5.95
N GLU A 699 -25.41 -2.70 7.04
CA GLU A 699 -26.10 -3.62 7.94
C GLU A 699 -27.15 -4.49 7.24
N VAL A 700 -27.79 -3.95 6.19
CA VAL A 700 -28.79 -4.66 5.39
C VAL A 700 -28.11 -5.70 4.49
N ILE A 701 -26.85 -5.50 4.13
CA ILE A 701 -26.11 -6.34 3.17
C ILE A 701 -25.38 -7.48 3.87
N ILE A 702 -24.87 -7.26 5.09
CA ILE A 702 -24.10 -8.25 5.86
C ILE A 702 -24.74 -9.64 5.89
N PRO A 703 -26.07 -9.79 6.12
CA PRO A 703 -26.71 -11.11 6.12
C PRO A 703 -26.68 -11.85 4.78
N TYR A 704 -26.46 -11.13 3.67
CA TYR A 704 -26.43 -11.66 2.31
C TYR A 704 -25.01 -11.96 1.79
N ILE A 705 -23.97 -11.73 2.60
CA ILE A 705 -22.59 -12.03 2.21
C ILE A 705 -22.35 -13.54 2.24
N ASP A 706 -21.98 -14.11 1.09
CA ASP A 706 -21.50 -15.49 1.02
C ASP A 706 -20.00 -15.56 1.32
N TRP A 707 -19.69 -15.93 2.57
CA TRP A 707 -18.34 -16.04 3.11
C TRP A 707 -17.49 -17.13 2.43
N LYS A 708 -18.09 -18.06 1.68
CA LYS A 708 -17.33 -19.06 0.92
C LYS A 708 -16.41 -18.42 -0.12
N PHE A 709 -16.92 -17.40 -0.82
CA PHE A 709 -16.15 -16.66 -1.83
C PHE A 709 -15.10 -15.75 -1.18
N PHE A 710 -15.41 -15.19 -0.02
CA PHE A 710 -14.46 -14.42 0.77
C PHE A 710 -13.23 -15.26 1.11
N PHE A 711 -13.41 -16.45 1.70
CA PHE A 711 -12.28 -17.33 2.03
C PHE A 711 -11.51 -17.79 0.79
N HIS A 712 -12.22 -18.09 -0.30
CA HIS A 712 -11.57 -18.48 -1.56
C HIS A 712 -10.63 -17.39 -2.08
N GLY A 713 -11.02 -16.12 -2.01
CA GLY A 713 -10.17 -14.98 -2.40
C GLY A 713 -8.90 -14.83 -1.56
N TRP A 714 -8.92 -15.31 -0.32
CA TRP A 714 -7.76 -15.35 0.60
C TRP A 714 -7.00 -16.67 0.55
N ASN A 715 -7.20 -17.49 -0.49
CA ASN A 715 -6.59 -18.81 -0.66
C ASN A 715 -6.89 -19.79 0.50
N LEU A 716 -7.99 -19.57 1.21
CA LEU A 716 -8.54 -20.46 2.23
C LEU A 716 -9.68 -21.30 1.66
N SER A 717 -9.90 -22.47 2.24
CA SER A 717 -10.93 -23.37 1.76
C SER A 717 -12.34 -22.79 1.98
N ALA A 718 -13.18 -22.81 0.94
CA ALA A 718 -14.56 -22.31 0.99
C ALA A 718 -15.39 -22.94 2.13
N LYS A 719 -15.04 -24.15 2.59
CA LYS A 719 -15.71 -24.81 3.73
C LYS A 719 -15.63 -24.01 5.02
N PHE A 720 -14.61 -23.16 5.18
CA PHE A 720 -14.48 -22.29 6.34
C PHE A 720 -15.55 -21.20 6.38
N GLY A 721 -16.25 -20.92 5.27
CA GLY A 721 -17.42 -20.04 5.23
C GLY A 721 -18.53 -20.42 6.23
N SER A 722 -18.57 -21.69 6.64
CA SER A 722 -19.48 -22.18 7.69
C SER A 722 -19.26 -21.53 9.07
N VAL A 723 -18.12 -20.87 9.29
CA VAL A 723 -17.84 -20.11 10.52
C VAL A 723 -18.89 -19.02 10.76
N ALA A 724 -19.51 -18.49 9.70
CA ALA A 724 -20.57 -17.50 9.82
C ALA A 724 -21.83 -18.02 10.53
N ASN A 725 -22.00 -19.36 10.57
CA ASN A 725 -23.08 -20.05 11.25
C ASN A 725 -22.67 -20.59 12.63
N SER A 726 -21.44 -20.31 13.09
CA SER A 726 -20.98 -20.71 14.41
C SER A 726 -21.35 -19.67 15.45
N ASP A 727 -21.54 -20.10 16.70
CA ASP A 727 -21.67 -19.16 17.80
C ASP A 727 -20.36 -18.40 17.98
N PHE A 728 -20.45 -17.08 18.17
CA PHE A 728 -19.30 -16.18 18.30
C PHE A 728 -18.61 -16.29 19.67
N THR A 729 -18.88 -17.34 20.44
CA THR A 729 -18.23 -17.64 21.71
C THR A 729 -16.99 -18.50 21.49
N VAL A 730 -16.06 -18.48 22.46
CA VAL A 730 -14.87 -19.36 22.44
C VAL A 730 -15.28 -20.84 22.32
N GLU A 731 -16.32 -21.24 23.02
CA GLU A 731 -16.89 -22.58 22.97
C GLU A 731 -17.49 -22.91 21.60
N GLY A 732 -18.22 -21.97 21.00
CA GLY A 732 -18.79 -22.11 19.65
C GLY A 732 -17.73 -22.22 18.56
N ARG A 733 -16.62 -21.48 18.70
CA ARG A 733 -15.47 -21.55 17.78
C ARG A 733 -14.69 -22.85 17.96
N ASN A 734 -14.48 -23.31 19.19
CA ASN A 734 -13.86 -24.60 19.46
C ASN A 734 -14.71 -25.76 18.90
N ALA A 735 -16.03 -25.70 19.10
CA ALA A 735 -16.97 -26.69 18.55
C ALA A 735 -17.05 -26.66 17.01
N TRP A 736 -16.85 -25.49 16.39
CA TRP A 736 -16.76 -25.36 14.94
C TRP A 736 -15.42 -25.88 14.39
N MET A 737 -14.29 -25.55 15.04
CA MET A 737 -12.96 -26.04 14.65
C MET A 737 -12.85 -27.57 14.77
N ALA A 738 -13.50 -28.16 15.78
CA ALA A 738 -13.57 -29.61 15.97
C ALA A 738 -14.29 -30.37 14.82
N LYS A 739 -14.94 -29.66 13.88
CA LYS A 739 -15.55 -30.25 12.68
C LYS A 739 -14.53 -30.52 11.56
N PHE A 740 -13.30 -30.02 11.71
CA PHE A 740 -12.21 -30.20 10.74
C PHE A 740 -11.16 -31.17 11.27
N LYS A 741 -10.43 -31.79 10.35
CA LYS A 741 -9.34 -32.72 10.68
C LYS A 741 -8.17 -31.98 11.34
N ASP A 742 -7.35 -32.69 12.10
CA ASP A 742 -6.24 -32.12 12.88
C ASP A 742 -5.25 -31.31 12.03
N ASP A 743 -4.99 -31.73 10.78
CA ASP A 743 -4.14 -31.03 9.81
C ASP A 743 -4.75 -29.73 9.24
N GLU A 744 -6.02 -29.48 9.55
CA GLU A 744 -6.78 -28.32 9.08
C GLU A 744 -7.24 -27.40 10.21
N GLN A 745 -7.04 -27.80 11.48
CA GLN A 745 -7.47 -27.02 12.65
C GLN A 745 -6.71 -25.70 12.78
N GLU A 746 -5.41 -25.69 12.48
CA GLU A 746 -4.61 -24.46 12.46
C GLU A 746 -5.14 -23.48 11.41
N LYS A 747 -5.43 -23.97 10.20
CA LYS A 747 -6.05 -23.18 9.11
C LYS A 747 -7.47 -22.74 9.44
N ALA A 748 -8.23 -23.54 10.18
CA ALA A 748 -9.55 -23.16 10.68
C ALA A 748 -9.44 -22.04 11.73
N GLY A 749 -8.43 -22.08 12.60
CA GLY A 749 -8.13 -21.01 13.55
C GLY A 749 -7.81 -19.68 12.85
N GLU A 750 -6.95 -19.71 11.84
CA GLU A 750 -6.65 -18.52 11.03
C GLU A 750 -7.88 -18.04 10.23
N ALA A 751 -8.69 -18.95 9.68
CA ALA A 751 -9.93 -18.59 9.02
C ALA A 751 -10.95 -17.93 9.98
N ALA A 752 -11.01 -18.39 11.23
CA ALA A 752 -11.86 -17.79 12.25
C ALA A 752 -11.41 -16.35 12.58
N LYS A 753 -10.10 -16.12 12.76
CA LYS A 753 -9.53 -14.78 12.97
C LYS A 753 -9.82 -13.86 11.79
N LEU A 754 -9.58 -14.33 10.56
CA LEU A 754 -9.85 -13.56 9.34
C LEU A 754 -11.33 -13.17 9.21
N TYR A 755 -12.25 -14.07 9.55
CA TYR A 755 -13.68 -13.76 9.58
C TYR A 755 -14.03 -12.74 10.67
N ASP A 756 -13.41 -12.83 11.84
CA ASP A 756 -13.65 -11.90 12.94
C ASP A 756 -13.14 -10.49 12.59
N ASP A 757 -11.99 -10.39 11.92
CA ASP A 757 -11.46 -9.13 11.41
C ASP A 757 -12.36 -8.54 10.31
N ALA A 758 -12.82 -9.37 9.37
CA ALA A 758 -13.77 -8.94 8.34
C ALA A 758 -15.10 -8.47 8.94
N ARG A 759 -15.63 -9.18 9.94
CA ARG A 759 -16.82 -8.76 10.69
C ARG A 759 -16.60 -7.47 11.46
N ARG A 760 -15.42 -7.28 12.08
CA ARG A 760 -15.06 -6.04 12.79
C ARG A 760 -15.05 -4.85 11.82
N LEU A 761 -14.48 -5.03 10.63
CA LEU A 761 -14.50 -4.02 9.58
C LEU A 761 -15.92 -3.72 9.08
N LEU A 762 -16.74 -4.74 8.81
CA LEU A 762 -18.13 -4.56 8.39
C LEU A 762 -18.95 -3.83 9.46
N ASN A 763 -18.77 -4.19 10.73
CA ASN A 763 -19.42 -3.50 11.85
C ASN A 763 -18.96 -2.04 11.97
N LYS A 764 -17.67 -1.77 11.71
CA LYS A 764 -17.17 -0.39 11.61
C LYS A 764 -17.87 0.37 10.48
N LEU A 765 -18.03 -0.23 9.30
CA LEU A 765 -18.74 0.39 8.18
C LEU A 765 -20.23 0.66 8.48
N VAL A 766 -20.87 -0.20 9.28
CA VAL A 766 -22.22 0.04 9.83
C VAL A 766 -22.22 1.24 10.76
N ASN A 767 -21.32 1.27 11.74
CA ASN A 767 -21.20 2.36 12.72
C ASN A 767 -20.88 3.71 12.05
N ASP A 768 -20.00 3.70 11.05
CA ASP A 768 -19.60 4.88 10.29
C ASP A 768 -20.68 5.36 9.29
N ARG A 769 -21.82 4.65 9.20
CA ARG A 769 -22.91 4.90 8.24
C ARG A 769 -22.40 5.10 6.81
N ALA A 770 -21.55 4.18 6.36
CA ALA A 770 -20.93 4.23 5.04
C ALA A 770 -21.97 4.42 3.92
N GLY A 771 -21.92 5.58 3.25
CA GLY A 771 -22.94 6.04 2.29
C GLY A 771 -22.68 5.69 0.82
N TYR A 772 -21.62 4.94 0.50
CA TYR A 772 -21.17 4.75 -0.88
C TYR A 772 -21.79 3.54 -1.60
N ILE A 773 -22.67 2.77 -0.95
CA ILE A 773 -23.35 1.64 -1.61
C ILE A 773 -24.64 2.13 -2.26
N HIS A 774 -24.72 1.96 -3.58
CA HIS A 774 -25.87 2.36 -4.38
C HIS A 774 -26.38 1.16 -5.17
N ALA A 775 -27.70 1.08 -5.35
CA ALA A 775 -28.34 0.05 -6.17
C ALA A 775 -29.36 0.69 -7.11
N VAL A 776 -29.46 0.15 -8.32
CA VAL A 776 -30.49 0.51 -9.28
C VAL A 776 -31.09 -0.78 -9.81
N PHE A 777 -32.42 -0.88 -9.75
CA PHE A 777 -33.15 -1.99 -10.35
C PHE A 777 -34.39 -1.46 -11.06
N GLY A 778 -35.02 -2.25 -11.92
CA GLY A 778 -36.26 -1.88 -12.60
C GLY A 778 -37.13 -3.09 -12.85
N LEU A 779 -38.44 -2.91 -12.74
CA LEU A 779 -39.44 -3.94 -13.00
C LEU A 779 -40.33 -3.44 -14.13
N TYR A 780 -40.33 -4.16 -15.25
CA TYR A 780 -40.99 -3.75 -16.48
C TYR A 780 -41.88 -4.87 -16.99
N GLU A 781 -42.92 -4.51 -17.74
CA GLU A 781 -43.66 -5.51 -18.50
C GLU A 781 -42.74 -6.07 -19.57
N ALA A 782 -42.71 -7.40 -19.65
CA ALA A 782 -41.85 -8.11 -20.58
C ALA A 782 -42.61 -9.27 -21.18
N TYR A 783 -42.28 -9.59 -22.43
CA TYR A 783 -42.76 -10.79 -23.11
C TYR A 783 -41.60 -11.46 -23.84
N SER A 784 -41.68 -12.78 -23.97
CA SER A 784 -40.73 -13.54 -24.76
C SER A 784 -41.13 -13.54 -26.23
N GLU A 785 -40.18 -13.29 -27.12
CA GLU A 785 -40.33 -13.50 -28.56
C GLU A 785 -39.21 -14.43 -29.03
N ASN A 786 -39.56 -15.67 -29.37
CA ASN A 786 -38.59 -16.76 -29.59
C ASN A 786 -37.68 -16.98 -28.37
N ASP A 787 -36.40 -16.63 -28.49
CA ASP A 787 -35.40 -16.76 -27.41
C ASP A 787 -35.18 -15.43 -26.67
N ASP A 788 -35.65 -14.30 -27.22
CA ASP A 788 -35.37 -12.99 -26.68
C ASP A 788 -36.44 -12.56 -25.68
N VAL A 789 -36.03 -11.73 -24.72
CA VAL A 789 -36.97 -11.03 -23.82
C VAL A 789 -37.10 -9.59 -24.30
N LEU A 790 -38.32 -9.16 -24.60
CA LEU A 790 -38.62 -7.77 -24.93
C LEU A 790 -39.24 -7.08 -23.72
N ALA A 791 -38.69 -5.92 -23.35
CA ALA A 791 -39.19 -5.06 -22.28
C ALA A 791 -38.95 -3.58 -22.64
N GLU A 792 -39.96 -2.71 -22.51
CA GLU A 792 -39.84 -1.26 -22.79
C GLU A 792 -39.19 -0.91 -24.15
N GLY A 793 -39.46 -1.70 -25.19
CA GLY A 793 -38.85 -1.49 -26.52
C GLY A 793 -37.37 -1.90 -26.63
N VAL A 794 -36.80 -2.48 -25.57
CA VAL A 794 -35.45 -3.07 -25.57
C VAL A 794 -35.57 -4.58 -25.76
N ARG A 795 -34.77 -5.12 -26.68
CA ARG A 795 -34.64 -6.55 -26.91
C ARG A 795 -33.39 -7.08 -26.20
N ILE A 796 -33.59 -8.02 -25.29
CA ILE A 796 -32.52 -8.67 -24.54
C ILE A 796 -32.34 -10.08 -25.11
N PRO A 797 -31.26 -10.33 -25.87
CA PRO A 797 -31.03 -11.63 -26.48
C PRO A 797 -30.64 -12.67 -25.41
N MET A 798 -31.27 -13.84 -25.45
CA MET A 798 -30.90 -14.98 -24.58
C MET A 798 -30.41 -16.16 -25.41
N LEU A 799 -29.56 -16.99 -24.81
CA LEU A 799 -29.06 -18.21 -25.46
C LEU A 799 -30.02 -19.39 -25.23
N ARG A 800 -30.09 -20.29 -26.21
CA ARG A 800 -30.86 -21.55 -26.13
C ARG A 800 -29.90 -22.72 -25.95
N GLN A 801 -30.14 -23.56 -24.94
CA GLN A 801 -29.40 -24.81 -24.80
C GLN A 801 -29.74 -25.76 -25.95
N GLN A 802 -28.74 -26.13 -26.74
CA GLN A 802 -28.87 -27.08 -27.86
C GLN A 802 -28.31 -28.46 -27.52
N LYS A 803 -27.96 -28.73 -26.27
CA LYS A 803 -27.50 -30.07 -25.87
C LYS A 803 -28.70 -31.03 -25.92
N LYS A 804 -28.54 -32.13 -26.65
CA LYS A 804 -29.51 -33.21 -26.76
C LYS A 804 -29.78 -33.91 -25.43
#